data_AF-T1J5A8-F1
#
_entry.id   AF-T1J5A8-F1
#
_cell.length_a   1.000
_cell.length_b   1.000
_cell.length_c   1.000
_cell.angle_alpha   90.00
_cell.angle_beta   90.00
_cell.angle_gamma   90.00
#
_symmetry.space_group_name_H-M   'P 1'
#
loop_
_entity.id
_entity.type
_entity.pdbx_description
1 polymer ?
#
loop_
_entity_poly.entity_id
_entity_poly.type
_entity_poly.pdbx_seq_one_letter_code
_entity_poly.pdbx_strand_id
1 'polypeptide(L)'
;MLRKYRKHCQHSKLSSNIHVLPGLKDLFYGKLIKFYLQSEILFKLSPECREQAKCLKILHNFTDKVISERKAIREEKSQTESIDTNKKKKPQAFLDLLLEASDNGAKLSDSDIREEVDTFMAAGHDTTTAAISWTFFLLGCNQDIQKKYMKNWILYLVKIYHYSDDKYKHATIDDLKRMKYLECVIKESQRLFPSVPIMARKVTPTDTLTIDGKTVPPGVSVNITPYLLHRDPVAFPNPEKFDPSRFFPENSLNRNPFAYIPFSAGPRNCIGKKFAMLELKVVLSRVLRSFIIKSLDSQDKIKFTIEIVLNPKNGINVSLTPRNLKKFAELVNKFPGPSGWPIIGNALDLMIKPEDLMPLLQTYYKTWPMNFRLWVGNEPMLFVCNAKDTEAVCSSSTLIDKSSLYDYIHPWLGRGLLTSTGKKWQTRRKLLTPSFHFRILDAFIPVFNNHSDTLIEILTQNAKKSSIDIYFFVTLCTLDVICESVMGVEVNALINHQSPAPYVVALERLKDIVHCRMFKIYLQSELLFKLLPEGRDHDKCLKIMHEFTEKVISDKKTIRQEKSENESSIDTNEKKKLRPFLDLLLETSDNGKNLSDSDIREEVDTFMFEGHDTTAVGISWTFYLLGRNQDVQKKVQEELDSIFGDDTTKQATLEDLKRMKYLECVIKESQRIFPSVPIIARQVTTDMIMIDGKTIPPGVSVNITPYLLHRDPVVFPNPEKFDPSRFFPENSLNRSPFAYIPFSAGPRNCIGQKFAMFELKVVLSRVLRSFIIESLEPQDKIKFTVEIVTKPKDGINVRLTPRNLKKIVELVNKFPGPAAWPIIGNALELMIPPEDFMPLLCTYYKEWPKYFRVWVGNIPLLFLCNAKEIEAVCSSSTLIDKSSSYDYLHPWLGRGLLTSTGKKWQTRRKLLTPSFHFRILDGFIPVFNDHSNTLIEILTQNVKKTSIDIHFFVTLCTLDIICG
;
A
#
# COMPACT_ATOMS: atom_id res chain seq x y z
N MET A 1 19.51 31.81 -14.54
CA MET A 1 18.66 32.95 -14.11
C MET A 1 18.59 33.10 -12.58
N LEU A 2 17.99 32.16 -11.83
CA LEU A 2 17.70 32.28 -10.38
C LEU A 2 18.81 32.83 -9.45
N ARG A 3 20.11 32.61 -9.74
CA ARG A 3 21.21 33.20 -8.96
C ARG A 3 21.34 34.73 -9.07
N LYS A 4 20.90 35.38 -10.16
CA LYS A 4 20.87 36.86 -10.24
C LYS A 4 19.74 37.46 -9.39
N TYR A 5 18.57 36.82 -9.38
CA TYR A 5 17.37 37.34 -8.69
C TYR A 5 17.56 37.49 -7.17
N ARG A 6 18.24 36.53 -6.52
CA ARG A 6 18.50 36.56 -5.07
C ARG A 6 19.33 37.75 -4.58
N LYS A 7 20.08 38.45 -5.44
CA LYS A 7 20.97 39.55 -5.02
C LYS A 7 20.28 40.93 -4.93
N HIS A 8 19.00 41.04 -5.30
CA HIS A 8 18.29 42.33 -5.35
C HIS A 8 17.25 42.51 -4.23
N CYS A 9 16.79 41.43 -3.58
CA CYS A 9 15.68 41.47 -2.62
C CYS A 9 16.13 41.55 -1.14
N GLN A 10 17.33 42.06 -0.85
CA GLN A 10 17.89 42.09 0.51
C GLN A 10 17.73 43.44 1.25
N HIS A 11 17.07 44.43 0.65
CA HIS A 11 16.88 45.77 1.23
C HIS A 11 15.44 46.30 1.07
N SER A 12 14.56 45.96 2.03
CA SER A 12 13.54 46.86 2.60
C SER A 12 12.84 46.18 3.78
N LYS A 13 12.33 46.97 4.74
CA LYS A 13 11.50 46.52 5.87
C LYS A 13 10.05 46.98 5.67
N LEU A 14 9.14 46.32 6.39
CA LEU A 14 7.83 46.82 6.84
C LEU A 14 6.73 47.14 5.79
N SER A 15 5.78 46.20 5.72
CA SER A 15 4.33 46.38 5.94
C SER A 15 3.52 47.49 5.24
N SER A 16 2.29 47.08 4.89
CA SER A 16 1.04 47.85 4.72
C SER A 16 0.75 48.49 3.36
N ASN A 17 -0.57 48.63 3.12
CA ASN A 17 -1.26 49.24 1.98
C ASN A 17 -1.08 48.58 0.60
N ILE A 18 -2.16 47.90 0.18
CA ILE A 18 -2.30 47.25 -1.13
C ILE A 18 -2.67 48.31 -2.17
N HIS A 19 -1.79 48.56 -3.14
CA HIS A 19 -2.17 49.08 -4.45
C HIS A 19 -1.56 48.22 -5.56
N VAL A 20 -2.40 47.83 -6.52
CA VAL A 20 -2.04 46.91 -7.60
C VAL A 20 -1.30 47.66 -8.70
N LEU A 21 -0.03 47.34 -8.94
CA LEU A 21 0.68 47.78 -10.13
C LEU A 21 0.28 46.90 -11.35
N PRO A 22 -0.16 47.49 -12.47
CA PRO A 22 -0.49 46.75 -13.68
C PRO A 22 0.78 46.30 -14.42
N GLY A 23 0.76 45.10 -15.00
CA GLY A 23 1.88 44.55 -15.79
C GLY A 23 1.98 43.02 -15.82
N LEU A 24 1.29 42.32 -14.91
CA LEU A 24 1.27 40.85 -14.84
C LEU A 24 -0.11 40.23 -15.19
N LYS A 25 -0.95 40.96 -15.96
CA LYS A 25 -2.31 40.51 -16.30
C LYS A 25 -2.39 39.51 -17.46
N ASP A 26 -1.46 39.59 -18.43
CA ASP A 26 -1.68 39.00 -19.77
C ASP A 26 -0.78 37.78 -20.08
N LEU A 27 0.09 37.36 -19.15
CA LEU A 27 0.98 36.21 -19.34
C LEU A 27 0.81 35.14 -18.24
N PHE A 28 0.43 33.93 -18.68
CA PHE A 28 0.54 32.63 -17.98
C PHE A 28 -0.43 32.23 -16.84
N TYR A 29 -1.50 32.97 -16.56
CA TYR A 29 -2.77 32.32 -16.12
C TYR A 29 -3.79 32.37 -17.26
N GLY A 30 -4.43 31.23 -17.57
CA GLY A 30 -5.55 31.15 -18.52
C GLY A 30 -5.42 30.08 -19.61
N LYS A 31 -4.22 29.87 -20.19
CA LYS A 31 -4.05 28.95 -21.33
C LYS A 31 -3.56 27.52 -21.04
N LEU A 32 -2.76 27.24 -20.00
CA LEU A 32 -2.33 25.86 -19.72
C LEU A 32 -3.43 24.99 -19.10
N ILE A 33 -4.24 25.56 -18.21
CA ILE A 33 -5.17 24.79 -17.35
C ILE A 33 -6.31 24.16 -18.16
N LYS A 34 -6.76 24.82 -19.24
CA LYS A 34 -7.76 24.30 -20.18
C LYS A 34 -7.17 23.46 -21.33
N PHE A 35 -5.85 23.23 -21.31
CA PHE A 35 -5.09 22.61 -22.40
C PHE A 35 -4.54 21.23 -22.02
N TYR A 36 -4.20 21.07 -20.74
CA TYR A 36 -3.62 19.82 -20.22
C TYR A 36 -4.62 18.66 -20.05
N LEU A 37 -5.94 18.91 -20.17
CA LEU A 37 -6.99 17.92 -19.96
C LEU A 37 -7.52 17.21 -21.21
N GLN A 38 -7.49 17.89 -22.35
CA GLN A 38 -8.33 17.55 -23.50
C GLN A 38 -7.52 17.42 -24.81
N SER A 39 -6.25 17.05 -24.70
CA SER A 39 -5.39 16.80 -25.86
C SER A 39 -4.56 15.52 -25.70
N GLU A 40 -5.20 14.37 -25.95
CA GLU A 40 -4.53 13.06 -26.10
C GLU A 40 -3.25 13.15 -26.92
N ILE A 41 -3.27 13.97 -27.98
CA ILE A 41 -2.18 14.15 -28.95
C ILE A 41 -0.87 14.55 -28.25
N LEU A 42 -0.91 15.49 -27.29
CA LEU A 42 0.29 15.94 -26.58
C LEU A 42 0.75 14.93 -25.53
N PHE A 43 -0.18 14.21 -24.90
CA PHE A 43 0.18 13.10 -24.01
C PHE A 43 0.82 11.97 -24.82
N LYS A 44 0.18 11.45 -25.88
CA LYS A 44 0.70 10.40 -26.77
C LYS A 44 2.09 10.75 -27.36
N LEU A 45 2.36 12.02 -27.65
CA LEU A 45 3.66 12.52 -28.15
C LEU A 45 4.77 12.66 -27.08
N SER A 46 4.45 12.57 -25.79
CA SER A 46 5.45 12.80 -24.74
C SER A 46 6.58 11.78 -24.77
N PRO A 47 7.82 12.15 -24.35
CA PRO A 47 8.86 11.19 -23.97
C PRO A 47 8.29 10.11 -23.07
N GLU A 48 7.39 10.54 -22.18
CA GLU A 48 6.61 9.76 -21.25
C GLU A 48 5.78 8.70 -21.98
N CYS A 49 4.61 9.03 -22.54
CA CYS A 49 3.68 8.11 -23.21
C CYS A 49 4.28 7.28 -24.38
N ARG A 50 5.54 7.54 -24.79
CA ARG A 50 6.32 6.75 -25.76
C ARG A 50 7.46 5.92 -25.18
N GLU A 51 8.01 6.26 -24.03
CA GLU A 51 8.72 5.29 -23.18
C GLU A 51 7.69 4.37 -22.53
N GLN A 52 6.50 4.88 -22.22
CA GLN A 52 5.30 4.10 -22.00
C GLN A 52 5.13 3.21 -23.21
N ALA A 53 4.89 3.72 -24.42
CA ALA A 53 4.89 2.88 -25.63
C ALA A 53 6.07 1.90 -25.64
N LYS A 54 7.31 2.25 -25.33
CA LYS A 54 8.43 1.30 -25.42
C LYS A 54 8.75 0.51 -24.17
N CYS A 55 7.96 0.67 -23.13
CA CYS A 55 7.75 -0.42 -22.24
C CYS A 55 7.24 -1.62 -23.04
N LEU A 56 6.42 -1.30 -24.03
CA LEU A 56 5.24 -2.06 -24.20
C LEU A 56 5.35 -3.08 -25.35
N LYS A 57 6.28 -4.04 -25.29
CA LYS A 57 6.27 -5.22 -26.20
C LYS A 57 6.36 -6.52 -25.41
N ILE A 58 7.22 -6.47 -24.40
CA ILE A 58 7.94 -7.60 -23.85
C ILE A 58 7.07 -8.52 -22.98
N LEU A 59 6.02 -8.02 -22.33
CA LEU A 59 5.03 -8.84 -21.60
C LEU A 59 3.88 -9.33 -22.49
N HIS A 60 3.65 -8.77 -23.68
CA HIS A 60 2.87 -9.52 -24.68
C HIS A 60 3.75 -10.69 -25.11
N ASN A 61 4.97 -10.38 -25.57
CA ASN A 61 5.94 -11.39 -25.98
C ASN A 61 6.19 -12.47 -24.89
N PHE A 62 6.18 -12.12 -23.60
CA PHE A 62 6.45 -13.02 -22.48
C PHE A 62 5.20 -13.75 -22.00
N THR A 63 4.03 -13.11 -21.91
CA THR A 63 2.80 -13.85 -21.62
C THR A 63 2.47 -14.80 -22.77
N ASP A 64 2.66 -14.37 -24.02
CA ASP A 64 2.62 -15.23 -25.20
C ASP A 64 3.67 -16.34 -25.13
N LYS A 65 4.91 -16.06 -24.67
CA LYS A 65 5.95 -17.07 -24.45
C LYS A 65 5.51 -18.12 -23.41
N VAL A 66 5.08 -17.68 -22.22
CA VAL A 66 4.60 -18.56 -21.14
C VAL A 66 3.39 -19.38 -21.60
N ILE A 67 2.47 -18.77 -22.37
CA ILE A 67 1.36 -19.47 -23.02
C ILE A 67 1.88 -20.55 -23.99
N SER A 68 2.86 -20.23 -24.84
CA SER A 68 3.40 -21.16 -25.83
C SER A 68 4.19 -22.32 -25.21
N GLU A 69 5.08 -22.05 -24.26
CA GLU A 69 5.91 -23.05 -23.59
C GLU A 69 5.04 -24.00 -22.77
N ARG A 70 3.97 -23.51 -22.12
CA ARG A 70 3.04 -24.38 -21.39
C ARG A 70 2.12 -25.20 -22.30
N LYS A 71 1.65 -24.64 -23.43
CA LYS A 71 0.93 -25.43 -24.45
C LYS A 71 1.81 -26.60 -24.92
N ALA A 72 3.09 -26.36 -25.24
CA ALA A 72 4.04 -27.42 -25.64
C ALA A 72 4.28 -28.48 -24.54
N ILE A 73 4.52 -28.07 -23.28
CA ILE A 73 4.71 -29.02 -22.15
C ILE A 73 3.47 -29.91 -21.94
N ARG A 74 2.27 -29.40 -22.22
CA ARG A 74 1.01 -30.15 -22.13
C ARG A 74 0.87 -31.16 -23.28
N GLU A 75 1.31 -30.80 -24.48
CA GLU A 75 1.33 -31.67 -25.66
C GLU A 75 2.35 -32.81 -25.52
N GLU A 76 3.58 -32.52 -25.08
CA GLU A 76 4.63 -33.52 -24.85
C GLU A 76 4.22 -34.57 -23.81
N LYS A 77 3.69 -34.14 -22.66
CA LYS A 77 3.14 -35.03 -21.63
C LYS A 77 1.97 -35.88 -22.12
N SER A 78 1.19 -35.38 -23.09
CA SER A 78 0.08 -36.12 -23.71
C SER A 78 0.56 -37.21 -24.69
N GLN A 79 1.80 -37.13 -25.18
CA GLN A 79 2.39 -38.14 -26.07
C GLN A 79 3.14 -39.25 -25.31
N THR A 80 3.69 -38.95 -24.12
CA THR A 80 4.47 -39.91 -23.33
C THR A 80 3.66 -40.83 -22.41
N GLU A 81 2.39 -40.53 -22.11
CA GLU A 81 1.62 -41.21 -21.05
C GLU A 81 0.33 -41.90 -21.54
N SER A 82 0.47 -43.03 -22.23
CA SER A 82 -0.67 -43.87 -22.65
C SER A 82 -1.09 -44.98 -21.67
N ILE A 83 -0.41 -45.12 -20.50
CA ILE A 83 -0.55 -46.29 -19.59
C ILE A 83 -0.59 -45.91 -18.09
N ASP A 84 -1.65 -45.24 -17.62
CA ASP A 84 -2.30 -45.43 -16.30
C ASP A 84 -3.57 -44.56 -16.24
N THR A 85 -4.75 -45.16 -16.44
CA THR A 85 -6.02 -44.42 -16.57
C THR A 85 -6.72 -44.11 -15.24
N ASN A 86 -6.20 -44.56 -14.09
CA ASN A 86 -6.94 -44.52 -12.81
C ASN A 86 -6.40 -43.55 -11.73
N LYS A 87 -5.49 -42.64 -12.09
CA LYS A 87 -5.11 -41.50 -11.23
C LYS A 87 -5.19 -40.16 -11.97
N LYS A 88 -6.21 -39.36 -11.65
CA LYS A 88 -6.18 -37.92 -11.98
C LYS A 88 -5.02 -37.26 -11.24
N LYS A 89 -3.96 -36.91 -11.98
CA LYS A 89 -2.79 -36.17 -11.47
C LYS A 89 -3.22 -34.77 -11.01
N LYS A 90 -2.48 -34.19 -10.05
CA LYS A 90 -2.69 -32.80 -9.62
C LYS A 90 -1.99 -31.87 -10.61
N PRO A 91 -2.58 -30.72 -10.98
CA PRO A 91 -1.92 -29.73 -11.83
C PRO A 91 -0.71 -29.11 -11.13
N GLN A 92 0.25 -28.61 -11.91
CA GLN A 92 1.55 -28.16 -11.42
C GLN A 92 1.79 -26.66 -11.65
N ALA A 93 1.24 -26.07 -12.72
CA ALA A 93 1.22 -24.61 -12.92
C ALA A 93 -0.20 -24.08 -12.90
N PHE A 94 -0.36 -22.76 -12.71
CA PHE A 94 -1.70 -22.18 -12.75
C PHE A 94 -2.29 -22.21 -14.18
N LEU A 95 -1.46 -21.97 -15.19
CA LEU A 95 -1.90 -21.90 -16.58
C LEU A 95 -2.58 -23.21 -17.06
N ASP A 96 -2.18 -24.36 -16.52
CA ASP A 96 -2.85 -25.66 -16.74
C ASP A 96 -4.37 -25.56 -16.45
N LEU A 97 -4.73 -24.94 -15.32
CA LEU A 97 -6.10 -24.76 -14.85
C LEU A 97 -6.92 -23.73 -15.62
N LEU A 98 -6.27 -22.78 -16.30
CA LEU A 98 -6.98 -21.93 -17.26
C LEU A 98 -7.30 -22.69 -18.53
N LEU A 99 -6.29 -23.34 -19.12
CA LEU A 99 -6.44 -24.01 -20.40
C LEU A 99 -7.52 -25.11 -20.28
N GLU A 100 -7.47 -25.92 -19.21
CA GLU A 100 -8.54 -26.87 -18.86
C GLU A 100 -9.92 -26.19 -18.70
N ALA A 101 -10.00 -24.98 -18.14
CA ALA A 101 -11.27 -24.25 -18.01
C ALA A 101 -11.78 -23.64 -19.33
N SER A 102 -10.91 -23.38 -20.29
CA SER A 102 -11.30 -22.95 -21.65
C SER A 102 -11.82 -24.14 -22.47
N ASP A 103 -11.07 -25.26 -22.43
CA ASP A 103 -11.37 -26.51 -23.14
C ASP A 103 -12.76 -27.07 -22.79
N ASN A 104 -13.11 -27.06 -21.50
CA ASN A 104 -14.35 -27.64 -20.97
C ASN A 104 -15.61 -26.76 -21.17
N GLY A 105 -15.64 -25.93 -22.21
CA GLY A 105 -16.88 -25.34 -22.75
C GLY A 105 -17.00 -23.82 -22.71
N ALA A 106 -15.95 -23.06 -22.39
CA ALA A 106 -16.00 -21.60 -22.37
C ALA A 106 -15.64 -20.93 -23.71
N LYS A 107 -14.79 -21.57 -24.53
CA LYS A 107 -14.21 -20.98 -25.77
C LYS A 107 -13.76 -19.52 -25.57
N LEU A 108 -12.88 -19.30 -24.60
CA LEU A 108 -12.14 -18.04 -24.54
C LEU A 108 -11.31 -17.91 -25.82
N SER A 109 -11.34 -16.75 -26.49
CA SER A 109 -10.42 -16.48 -27.61
C SER A 109 -8.97 -16.43 -27.11
N ASP A 110 -7.95 -16.57 -27.96
CA ASP A 110 -6.56 -16.35 -27.48
C ASP A 110 -6.35 -14.92 -26.98
N SER A 111 -7.16 -13.93 -27.38
CA SER A 111 -7.18 -12.59 -26.77
C SER A 111 -7.86 -12.57 -25.40
N ASP A 112 -8.85 -13.43 -25.16
CA ASP A 112 -9.45 -13.62 -23.82
C ASP A 112 -8.58 -14.51 -22.92
N ILE A 113 -7.79 -15.43 -23.48
CA ILE A 113 -6.82 -16.25 -22.75
C ILE A 113 -5.61 -15.42 -22.42
N ARG A 114 -5.07 -14.66 -23.37
CA ARG A 114 -4.09 -13.60 -23.13
C ARG A 114 -4.67 -12.65 -22.09
N GLU A 115 -5.79 -11.95 -22.37
CA GLU A 115 -6.46 -11.09 -21.38
C GLU A 115 -6.57 -11.82 -20.05
N GLU A 116 -6.90 -13.10 -19.99
CA GLU A 116 -7.04 -13.82 -18.73
C GLU A 116 -5.74 -14.45 -18.18
N VAL A 117 -4.59 -14.57 -18.87
CA VAL A 117 -3.26 -15.02 -18.33
C VAL A 117 -2.41 -13.84 -17.94
N ASP A 118 -2.44 -12.82 -18.78
CA ASP A 118 -2.29 -11.45 -18.37
C ASP A 118 -3.24 -11.12 -17.22
N THR A 119 -4.42 -11.78 -17.17
CA THR A 119 -5.04 -12.00 -15.86
C THR A 119 -4.04 -12.97 -15.15
N PHE A 120 -4.02 -14.30 -15.12
CA PHE A 120 -3.21 -15.15 -14.23
C PHE A 120 -1.82 -14.76 -13.64
N MET A 121 -1.03 -13.80 -14.14
CA MET A 121 0.24 -13.33 -13.57
C MET A 121 0.34 -11.88 -13.00
N ALA A 122 -0.73 -11.07 -13.04
CA ALA A 122 -1.04 -9.72 -12.39
C ALA A 122 -1.99 -9.14 -11.06
N ALA A 123 -3.16 -9.44 -10.26
CA ALA A 123 -4.40 -10.46 -9.87
C ALA A 123 -4.40 -12.12 -9.30
N GLY A 124 -3.79 -13.22 -9.90
CA GLY A 124 -2.91 -14.42 -9.53
C GLY A 124 -1.30 -14.81 -9.54
N HIS A 125 -0.20 -14.19 -10.07
CA HIS A 125 1.26 -13.98 -9.57
C HIS A 125 1.78 -12.67 -8.84
N ASP A 126 1.35 -11.43 -9.10
CA ASP A 126 2.05 -10.19 -8.67
C ASP A 126 1.58 -9.53 -7.36
N THR A 127 0.35 -9.73 -6.89
CA THR A 127 0.18 -10.08 -5.47
C THR A 127 0.49 -11.55 -5.13
N THR A 128 1.50 -12.13 -5.75
CA THR A 128 2.21 -13.31 -5.24
C THR A 128 3.68 -13.05 -4.96
N THR A 129 4.34 -12.21 -5.74
CA THR A 129 5.79 -12.01 -5.70
C THR A 129 6.33 -11.39 -4.41
N ALA A 130 5.45 -11.23 -3.43
CA ALA A 130 5.46 -10.16 -2.49
C ALA A 130 6.74 -9.85 -1.85
N ALA A 131 7.33 -10.99 -1.52
CA ALA A 131 7.79 -11.16 -0.21
C ALA A 131 8.68 -12.39 -0.04
N ILE A 132 9.89 -12.20 -0.46
CA ILE A 132 10.81 -11.95 0.61
C ILE A 132 11.14 -10.46 0.61
N SER A 133 10.13 -9.64 0.91
CA SER A 133 9.81 -8.26 0.49
C SER A 133 8.65 -7.49 1.26
N TRP A 134 7.40 -8.00 1.38
CA TRP A 134 6.21 -7.74 2.30
C TRP A 134 5.92 -8.64 3.62
N THR A 135 6.43 -9.85 4.03
CA THR A 135 6.79 -10.26 5.49
C THR A 135 8.24 -10.93 6.05
N PHE A 136 9.67 -10.77 6.00
CA PHE A 136 11.07 -10.12 5.52
C PHE A 136 11.67 -8.66 5.48
N PHE A 137 11.05 -7.57 5.81
CA PHE A 137 11.58 -6.34 6.28
C PHE A 137 10.97 -6.00 7.66
N LEU A 138 9.91 -6.52 8.26
CA LEU A 138 9.38 -6.31 9.63
C LEU A 138 10.09 -6.99 10.86
N LEU A 139 10.39 -8.30 10.86
CA LEU A 139 10.78 -9.18 12.02
C LEU A 139 12.11 -8.73 12.51
N GLY A 140 13.10 -8.89 11.65
CA GLY A 140 14.31 -8.13 11.78
C GLY A 140 14.16 -6.64 12.02
N CYS A 141 13.03 -5.99 11.99
CA CYS A 141 12.97 -4.56 12.02
C CYS A 141 12.39 -4.20 13.38
N ASN A 142 11.47 -5.00 13.89
CA ASN A 142 10.89 -4.90 15.21
C ASN A 142 11.58 -5.94 16.10
N GLN A 143 12.42 -5.60 17.08
CA GLN A 143 13.29 -6.66 17.64
C GLN A 143 12.54 -7.70 18.41
N ASP A 144 11.32 -7.50 18.91
CA ASP A 144 10.51 -8.58 19.48
C ASP A 144 10.00 -9.57 18.46
N ILE A 145 10.62 -9.49 17.32
CA ILE A 145 10.44 -10.20 16.12
C ILE A 145 11.89 -10.40 15.54
N GLN A 146 12.98 -10.49 16.38
CA GLN A 146 14.31 -11.19 16.17
C GLN A 146 15.10 -11.95 17.34
N LYS A 147 14.66 -12.05 18.63
CA LYS A 147 14.43 -13.31 19.61
C LYS A 147 13.00 -13.91 20.37
N LYS A 148 11.59 -14.27 20.18
CA LYS A 148 10.24 -14.55 19.27
C LYS A 148 9.99 -15.65 18.19
N TYR A 149 9.69 -15.30 16.94
CA TYR A 149 9.31 -16.25 15.88
C TYR A 149 10.14 -17.53 15.92
N MET A 150 11.46 -17.41 15.96
CA MET A 150 12.34 -18.58 15.96
C MET A 150 12.40 -19.42 17.26
N LYS A 151 11.50 -19.37 18.25
CA LYS A 151 11.37 -20.48 19.25
C LYS A 151 9.96 -20.93 19.47
N ASN A 152 9.02 -20.05 19.18
CA ASN A 152 7.74 -20.51 18.73
C ASN A 152 7.93 -21.44 17.49
N TRP A 153 8.99 -21.23 16.68
CA TRP A 153 9.53 -22.10 15.62
C TRP A 153 10.67 -23.04 16.07
N ILE A 154 11.82 -22.61 16.61
CA ILE A 154 12.88 -23.56 17.00
C ILE A 154 12.43 -24.47 18.15
N LEU A 155 11.64 -24.04 19.13
CA LEU A 155 11.04 -24.94 20.13
C LEU A 155 9.69 -25.54 19.68
N TYR A 156 9.31 -25.36 18.41
CA TYR A 156 8.48 -26.32 17.67
C TYR A 156 9.35 -27.38 16.96
N LEU A 157 10.40 -26.98 16.25
CA LEU A 157 11.33 -27.86 15.55
C LEU A 157 12.02 -28.83 16.52
N VAL A 158 12.59 -28.32 17.61
CA VAL A 158 13.15 -29.10 18.74
C VAL A 158 12.09 -29.95 19.47
N LYS A 159 10.78 -29.69 19.25
CA LYS A 159 9.67 -30.51 19.78
C LYS A 159 9.23 -31.65 18.86
N ILE A 160 9.64 -31.66 17.58
CA ILE A 160 9.21 -32.68 16.60
C ILE A 160 10.41 -33.36 15.90
N TYR A 161 11.49 -32.62 15.66
CA TYR A 161 12.69 -33.08 14.98
C TYR A 161 13.91 -32.96 15.91
N HIS A 162 14.43 -34.11 16.35
CA HIS A 162 15.73 -34.19 16.99
C HIS A 162 16.83 -33.61 16.09
N TYR A 163 17.94 -33.20 16.71
CA TYR A 163 18.95 -32.28 16.14
C TYR A 163 19.84 -32.90 15.02
N SER A 164 19.41 -33.98 14.36
CA SER A 164 20.29 -34.94 13.68
C SER A 164 19.72 -35.64 12.44
N ASP A 165 18.62 -35.14 11.84
CA ASP A 165 17.90 -35.85 10.76
C ASP A 165 17.67 -34.93 9.55
N ASP A 166 17.86 -35.44 8.33
CA ASP A 166 17.94 -34.63 7.09
C ASP A 166 16.56 -34.11 6.61
N LYS A 167 15.50 -34.41 7.37
CA LYS A 167 14.10 -33.99 7.12
C LYS A 167 13.86 -32.48 7.28
N TYR A 168 14.83 -31.70 7.75
CA TYR A 168 14.72 -30.24 7.88
C TYR A 168 14.49 -29.48 6.54
N LYS A 169 14.69 -30.15 5.40
CA LYS A 169 14.75 -29.55 4.05
C LYS A 169 13.42 -29.10 3.42
N HIS A 170 12.25 -29.58 3.85
CA HIS A 170 10.96 -29.22 3.21
C HIS A 170 9.89 -28.81 4.23
N ALA A 171 8.95 -27.96 3.80
CA ALA A 171 7.73 -27.67 4.52
C ALA A 171 6.58 -28.40 3.80
N THR A 172 6.10 -29.50 4.38
CA THR A 172 4.99 -30.32 3.84
C THR A 172 3.68 -29.52 3.85
N ILE A 173 2.57 -29.98 3.23
CA ILE A 173 1.28 -29.31 3.49
C ILE A 173 1.02 -29.24 5.01
N ASP A 174 1.42 -30.30 5.74
CA ASP A 174 1.40 -30.49 7.19
C ASP A 174 2.65 -29.96 7.93
N ASP A 175 3.45 -29.11 7.27
CA ASP A 175 4.31 -28.06 7.86
C ASP A 175 3.93 -26.68 7.32
N LEU A 176 2.70 -26.62 6.84
CA LEU A 176 1.99 -25.44 6.46
C LEU A 176 0.53 -25.53 7.00
N LYS A 177 0.11 -26.59 7.75
CA LYS A 177 -1.27 -26.89 8.22
C LYS A 177 -1.59 -26.50 9.69
N ARG A 178 -1.61 -27.34 10.76
CA ARG A 178 -2.05 -26.95 12.18
C ARG A 178 -0.93 -26.11 12.74
N MET A 179 -0.55 -25.07 12.04
CA MET A 179 0.38 -24.13 12.50
C MET A 179 -0.18 -23.79 14.03
N LYS A 180 0.57 -23.98 15.24
CA LYS A 180 1.01 -23.17 16.53
C LYS A 180 2.06 -21.87 16.68
N TYR A 181 3.19 -21.51 15.97
CA TYR A 181 3.57 -20.13 15.37
C TYR A 181 4.14 -19.72 13.87
N LEU A 182 3.66 -20.03 12.63
CA LEU A 182 3.98 -19.36 11.27
C LEU A 182 2.82 -19.07 10.24
N GLU A 183 1.68 -19.75 10.33
CA GLU A 183 0.42 -19.05 10.67
C GLU A 183 0.51 -18.12 11.89
N CYS A 184 1.68 -17.95 12.46
CA CYS A 184 2.08 -16.80 13.22
C CYS A 184 3.34 -16.03 12.77
N VAL A 185 3.67 -15.96 11.48
CA VAL A 185 4.48 -14.94 10.77
C VAL A 185 3.76 -13.92 9.85
N ILE A 186 2.98 -14.31 8.84
CA ILE A 186 2.46 -13.35 7.80
C ILE A 186 1.64 -12.18 8.37
N LYS A 187 0.94 -12.57 9.41
CA LYS A 187 -0.25 -12.04 10.00
C LYS A 187 -0.23 -10.66 10.68
N GLU A 188 0.50 -9.67 10.22
CA GLU A 188 0.45 -8.22 10.54
C GLU A 188 1.46 -7.54 9.66
N SER A 189 1.80 -8.08 8.50
CA SER A 189 2.42 -7.22 7.51
C SER A 189 1.38 -6.73 6.55
N GLN A 190 0.27 -7.50 6.39
CA GLN A 190 -1.08 -6.96 6.27
C GLN A 190 -1.62 -6.32 7.55
N ARG A 191 -0.68 -6.09 8.47
CA ARG A 191 -0.74 -5.09 9.50
C ARG A 191 0.54 -4.23 9.70
N LEU A 192 1.44 -4.08 8.68
CA LEU A 192 2.22 -2.83 8.54
C LEU A 192 2.51 -2.19 7.14
N PHE A 193 2.39 -2.81 5.94
CA PHE A 193 2.52 -2.09 4.61
C PHE A 193 1.38 -2.29 3.56
N PRO A 194 0.31 -1.46 3.35
CA PRO A 194 -1.13 -1.84 3.23
C PRO A 194 -1.40 -2.87 2.15
N SER A 195 -2.52 -3.59 2.16
CA SER A 195 -2.91 -4.25 0.91
C SER A 195 -3.47 -3.21 -0.06
N VAL A 196 -4.24 -3.50 -1.13
CA VAL A 196 -4.83 -2.39 -1.86
C VAL A 196 -5.74 -1.70 -0.87
N PRO A 197 -5.61 -0.40 -0.80
CA PRO A 197 -5.68 0.27 0.46
C PRO A 197 -6.77 1.30 0.37
N ILE A 198 -7.72 1.11 -0.58
CA ILE A 198 -9.07 1.63 -0.75
C ILE A 198 -9.85 0.81 -1.76
N MET A 199 -11.17 0.57 -1.73
CA MET A 199 -11.87 -0.44 -2.60
C MET A 199 -12.98 -0.06 -3.66
N ALA A 200 -13.31 1.22 -3.98
CA ALA A 200 -14.65 1.84 -4.28
C ALA A 200 -15.96 1.03 -4.40
N ARG A 201 -17.11 1.67 -4.09
CA ARG A 201 -18.30 1.63 -4.98
C ARG A 201 -18.72 3.06 -5.27
N LYS A 202 -18.99 3.57 -6.52
CA LYS A 202 -19.96 4.70 -6.68
C LYS A 202 -21.36 4.25 -6.18
N VAL A 203 -22.39 5.08 -6.19
CA VAL A 203 -23.78 4.58 -6.11
C VAL A 203 -24.55 5.21 -7.30
N THR A 204 -25.37 4.45 -8.04
CA THR A 204 -25.94 4.86 -9.34
C THR A 204 -27.21 5.69 -9.21
N PRO A 205 -27.68 6.31 -10.32
CA PRO A 205 -29.08 6.72 -10.54
C PRO A 205 -30.13 5.69 -10.10
N THR A 206 -29.77 4.41 -10.10
CA THR A 206 -30.60 3.27 -9.70
C THR A 206 -30.41 2.79 -8.25
N ASP A 207 -29.41 3.29 -7.51
CA ASP A 207 -29.16 2.85 -6.14
C ASP A 207 -29.85 3.74 -5.10
N THR A 208 -30.36 3.12 -4.04
CA THR A 208 -30.74 3.79 -2.78
C THR A 208 -30.06 3.08 -1.61
N LEU A 209 -29.63 3.85 -0.62
CA LEU A 209 -28.98 3.38 0.61
C LEU A 209 -29.27 4.47 1.67
N THR A 210 -29.12 4.22 2.96
CA THR A 210 -29.19 5.26 4.03
C THR A 210 -28.37 4.74 5.20
N ILE A 211 -27.75 5.62 5.97
CA ILE A 211 -26.67 5.23 6.88
C ILE A 211 -26.66 6.17 8.09
N ASP A 212 -27.45 5.88 9.12
CA ASP A 212 -27.92 6.84 10.15
C ASP A 212 -29.00 7.83 9.65
N GLY A 213 -29.97 7.37 8.84
CA GLY A 213 -31.30 8.00 8.73
C GLY A 213 -31.52 9.20 7.78
N LYS A 214 -30.67 9.43 6.78
CA LYS A 214 -30.69 10.61 5.86
C LYS A 214 -30.15 10.14 4.46
N THR A 215 -30.48 10.71 3.29
CA THR A 215 -30.37 9.98 1.95
C THR A 215 -29.47 10.58 0.84
N VAL A 216 -28.31 9.95 0.51
CA VAL A 216 -27.41 10.20 -0.65
C VAL A 216 -28.17 9.74 -1.91
N PRO A 217 -28.57 10.64 -2.83
CA PRO A 217 -29.14 10.42 -4.19
C PRO A 217 -28.19 9.62 -5.12
N PRO A 218 -27.92 9.91 -6.41
CA PRO A 218 -27.02 9.06 -7.21
C PRO A 218 -25.77 9.76 -7.74
N GLY A 219 -24.64 9.08 -7.89
CA GLY A 219 -23.37 9.66 -8.34
C GLY A 219 -22.70 10.63 -7.36
N VAL A 220 -22.70 10.35 -6.08
CA VAL A 220 -21.54 10.46 -5.21
C VAL A 220 -20.77 9.19 -5.41
N SER A 221 -19.51 9.30 -5.78
CA SER A 221 -18.65 8.20 -5.42
C SER A 221 -18.48 8.08 -3.76
N VAL A 222 -18.17 6.24 -2.34
CA VAL A 222 -18.50 5.55 -1.06
C VAL A 222 -17.16 4.95 -0.98
N ASN A 223 -16.58 5.13 0.18
CA ASN A 223 -15.16 5.28 0.22
C ASN A 223 -14.61 4.54 1.50
N ILE A 224 -14.78 3.21 1.52
CA ILE A 224 -14.42 2.19 2.53
C ILE A 224 -12.93 2.07 2.61
N THR A 225 -12.46 1.46 3.66
CA THR A 225 -11.28 1.98 4.30
C THR A 225 -10.24 0.84 4.52
N PRO A 226 -9.18 0.73 3.71
CA PRO A 226 -8.26 -0.42 3.77
C PRO A 226 -6.80 -0.23 4.11
N TYR A 227 -6.23 0.91 3.78
CA TYR A 227 -5.41 1.55 4.78
C TYR A 227 -6.34 2.07 5.91
N LEU A 228 -7.56 2.51 5.60
CA LEU A 228 -8.80 2.88 6.34
C LEU A 228 -9.41 1.75 7.26
N LEU A 229 -10.69 1.35 7.45
CA LEU A 229 -11.32 0.28 8.28
C LEU A 229 -10.62 -0.74 9.23
N HIS A 230 -9.43 -0.58 9.82
CA HIS A 230 -8.99 -1.34 11.02
C HIS A 230 -8.08 -0.67 12.10
N ARG A 231 -8.67 0.09 13.04
CA ARG A 231 -8.08 0.92 14.15
C ARG A 231 -9.27 1.26 15.11
N ASP A 232 -9.30 1.27 16.47
CA ASP A 232 -10.54 1.49 17.30
C ASP A 232 -10.48 1.78 18.88
N PRO A 233 -10.18 2.95 19.57
CA PRO A 233 -10.66 3.18 20.98
C PRO A 233 -12.11 3.02 21.45
N VAL A 234 -12.81 2.04 20.88
CA VAL A 234 -13.86 1.22 21.46
C VAL A 234 -13.56 -0.28 21.26
N ALA A 235 -13.48 -0.72 20.01
CA ALA A 235 -13.37 -2.11 19.59
C ALA A 235 -12.13 -2.35 18.69
N PHE A 236 -11.10 -1.57 18.93
CA PHE A 236 -9.69 -1.77 18.68
C PHE A 236 -8.77 -0.78 19.50
N PRO A 237 -8.82 -0.60 20.87
CA PRO A 237 -8.03 0.45 21.48
C PRO A 237 -6.52 0.47 21.19
N ASN A 238 -6.07 1.63 20.73
CA ASN A 238 -4.70 2.09 20.67
C ASN A 238 -3.77 1.44 19.59
N PRO A 239 -2.97 2.20 18.81
CA PRO A 239 -2.58 1.75 17.49
C PRO A 239 -1.16 1.32 17.30
N GLU A 240 -0.26 2.28 17.14
CA GLU A 240 0.57 2.25 15.94
C GLU A 240 1.75 1.30 15.98
N LYS A 241 2.02 0.67 17.12
CA LYS A 241 2.90 -0.49 17.10
C LYS A 241 2.23 -1.63 16.33
N PHE A 242 3.09 -2.27 15.59
CA PHE A 242 3.15 -3.69 15.32
C PHE A 242 2.70 -4.66 16.44
N ASP A 243 1.46 -5.18 16.51
CA ASP A 243 1.10 -6.20 17.52
C ASP A 243 0.16 -7.36 17.11
N PRO A 244 0.59 -8.37 16.35
CA PRO A 244 -0.30 -9.34 15.68
C PRO A 244 -1.00 -10.45 16.46
N SER A 245 -1.32 -10.15 17.69
CA SER A 245 -1.79 -11.06 18.73
C SER A 245 -2.96 -10.47 19.47
N ARG A 246 -3.11 -9.16 19.36
CA ARG A 246 -4.32 -8.58 18.79
C ARG A 246 -5.30 -9.57 18.19
N PHE A 247 -4.84 -10.51 17.39
CA PHE A 247 -5.79 -11.43 16.83
C PHE A 247 -6.35 -12.57 17.65
N PHE A 248 -5.63 -13.10 18.64
CA PHE A 248 -5.87 -14.44 19.20
C PHE A 248 -7.36 -14.75 19.44
N PRO A 249 -7.83 -15.97 19.13
CA PRO A 249 -9.21 -16.21 18.74
C PRO A 249 -10.22 -15.66 19.73
N GLU A 250 -9.98 -15.88 21.02
CA GLU A 250 -10.67 -15.32 22.19
C GLU A 250 -10.94 -13.82 22.06
N ASN A 251 -9.96 -13.12 21.55
CA ASN A 251 -9.95 -11.70 21.33
C ASN A 251 -10.64 -11.30 20.02
N SER A 252 -10.57 -12.14 18.98
CA SER A 252 -11.30 -11.94 17.73
C SER A 252 -12.81 -12.17 17.78
N LEU A 253 -13.33 -12.78 18.85
CA LEU A 253 -14.76 -13.07 19.01
C LEU A 253 -15.62 -11.80 19.08
N ASN A 254 -15.30 -10.88 20.00
CA ASN A 254 -16.15 -9.71 20.29
C ASN A 254 -15.87 -8.55 19.32
N ARG A 255 -15.95 -8.81 18.02
CA ARG A 255 -15.69 -7.85 16.94
C ARG A 255 -16.64 -8.05 15.76
N ASN A 256 -17.13 -6.93 15.25
CA ASN A 256 -17.92 -6.89 14.02
C ASN A 256 -17.15 -7.57 12.85
N PRO A 257 -17.73 -8.49 12.05
CA PRO A 257 -17.01 -9.18 10.97
C PRO A 257 -16.60 -8.31 9.79
N PHE A 258 -17.14 -7.09 9.69
CA PHE A 258 -16.75 -6.06 8.74
C PHE A 258 -15.70 -5.10 9.30
N ALA A 259 -15.29 -5.24 10.55
CA ALA A 259 -14.15 -4.54 11.16
C ALA A 259 -12.80 -4.82 10.51
N TYR A 260 -12.88 -5.53 9.42
CA TYR A 260 -12.39 -6.88 9.28
C TYR A 260 -12.71 -7.24 7.85
N ILE A 261 -12.36 -6.32 6.94
CA ILE A 261 -12.40 -6.54 5.51
C ILE A 261 -10.92 -6.57 4.96
N PRO A 262 -10.41 -7.81 4.78
CA PRO A 262 -9.17 -8.34 4.08
C PRO A 262 -8.66 -8.68 2.47
N PHE A 263 -8.94 -9.52 1.27
CA PHE A 263 -9.94 -10.47 0.39
C PHE A 263 -11.31 -10.05 -0.37
N SER A 264 -12.47 -9.90 0.25
CA SER A 264 -13.39 -8.72 0.37
C SER A 264 -14.45 -9.12 1.40
N ALA A 265 -15.09 -8.20 2.11
CA ALA A 265 -16.51 -8.45 2.34
C ALA A 265 -17.27 -8.15 1.05
N GLY A 266 -18.37 -8.87 0.85
CA GLY A 266 -19.28 -8.62 -0.27
C GLY A 266 -19.00 -9.37 -1.57
N PRO A 267 -19.91 -9.20 -2.56
CA PRO A 267 -20.11 -10.13 -3.67
C PRO A 267 -18.89 -10.48 -4.52
N ARG A 268 -18.00 -9.51 -4.78
CA ARG A 268 -16.80 -9.77 -5.57
C ARG A 268 -15.53 -10.00 -4.75
N ASN A 269 -15.61 -10.22 -3.43
CA ASN A 269 -14.49 -10.81 -2.68
C ASN A 269 -13.92 -11.95 -3.51
N CYS A 270 -12.68 -11.90 -3.95
CA CYS A 270 -12.27 -12.26 -5.33
C CYS A 270 -12.46 -13.74 -5.82
N ILE A 271 -11.89 -14.31 -6.90
CA ILE A 271 -12.01 -15.77 -7.17
C ILE A 271 -11.25 -16.63 -6.15
N GLY A 272 -10.36 -16.03 -5.35
CA GLY A 272 -9.03 -16.55 -5.02
C GLY A 272 -8.55 -16.71 -3.55
N LYS A 273 -9.35 -17.19 -2.59
CA LYS A 273 -9.46 -17.17 -1.09
C LYS A 273 -8.41 -17.85 -0.33
N LYS A 274 -8.28 -19.24 -0.28
CA LYS A 274 -7.44 -20.50 0.15
C LYS A 274 -5.92 -20.85 -0.36
N PHE A 275 -5.50 -21.09 -1.63
CA PHE A 275 -4.16 -21.24 -2.33
C PHE A 275 -2.93 -20.35 -2.04
N ALA A 276 -3.01 -19.05 -2.20
CA ALA A 276 -1.81 -18.25 -2.28
C ALA A 276 -1.20 -18.15 -0.87
N MET A 277 -1.98 -18.03 0.23
CA MET A 277 -1.44 -18.21 1.59
C MET A 277 -0.88 -19.62 1.87
N LEU A 278 -0.80 -20.49 0.85
CA LEU A 278 -0.07 -21.74 0.85
C LEU A 278 1.39 -21.60 0.43
N GLU A 279 1.70 -21.08 -0.75
CA GLU A 279 3.05 -20.66 -1.22
C GLU A 279 3.72 -19.82 -0.15
N LEU A 280 2.87 -18.96 0.40
CA LEU A 280 3.28 -17.98 1.34
C LEU A 280 3.93 -18.57 2.55
N LYS A 281 3.32 -19.55 3.20
CA LYS A 281 3.92 -20.08 4.42
C LYS A 281 5.28 -20.73 4.15
N VAL A 282 5.61 -21.05 2.91
CA VAL A 282 6.82 -21.81 2.59
C VAL A 282 8.06 -20.94 2.75
N VAL A 283 8.20 -19.87 1.97
CA VAL A 283 9.53 -19.44 1.49
C VAL A 283 10.42 -18.87 2.60
N LEU A 284 10.02 -17.75 3.17
CA LEU A 284 10.16 -17.35 4.58
C LEU A 284 10.41 -18.45 5.62
N SER A 285 9.50 -19.42 5.78
CA SER A 285 9.64 -20.41 6.87
C SER A 285 10.97 -21.14 6.82
N ARG A 286 11.57 -21.17 5.62
CA ARG A 286 12.85 -21.76 5.28
C ARG A 286 13.99 -20.74 5.33
N VAL A 287 13.90 -19.60 4.63
CA VAL A 287 15.00 -18.60 4.59
C VAL A 287 15.38 -18.10 5.99
N LEU A 288 14.41 -18.07 6.91
CA LEU A 288 14.59 -17.50 8.23
C LEU A 288 15.08 -18.45 9.28
N ARG A 289 14.82 -19.76 9.09
CA ARG A 289 15.54 -20.82 9.80
C ARG A 289 17.04 -20.61 9.62
N SER A 290 17.45 -20.36 8.37
CA SER A 290 18.85 -20.17 7.98
C SER A 290 19.43 -18.83 8.42
N PHE A 291 18.69 -17.73 8.28
CA PHE A 291 19.29 -16.39 8.32
C PHE A 291 18.74 -15.41 9.34
N ILE A 292 19.68 -14.55 9.74
CA ILE A 292 19.58 -13.23 10.32
C ILE A 292 19.88 -12.21 9.20
N ILE A 293 19.20 -11.07 9.18
CA ILE A 293 18.82 -10.39 7.93
C ILE A 293 18.76 -8.88 8.18
N LYS A 294 19.94 -8.24 8.31
CA LYS A 294 20.21 -6.95 9.02
C LYS A 294 19.81 -5.74 8.28
N SER A 295 19.01 -4.88 8.84
CA SER A 295 18.92 -3.61 8.24
C SER A 295 20.27 -2.81 8.31
N LEU A 296 20.87 -2.36 7.16
CA LEU A 296 21.83 -1.22 6.81
C LEU A 296 21.46 0.41 6.30
N ASP A 297 20.55 1.56 6.43
CA ASP A 297 19.18 2.42 6.81
C ASP A 297 18.01 2.29 7.93
N SER A 298 17.40 3.30 8.65
CA SER A 298 16.09 3.11 9.46
C SER A 298 14.76 2.90 8.69
N GLN A 299 13.56 2.55 9.22
CA GLN A 299 12.26 2.49 8.45
C GLN A 299 11.32 3.70 8.62
N ASP A 300 11.49 4.54 9.62
CA ASP A 300 11.23 5.97 9.41
C ASP A 300 12.39 6.59 8.59
N LYS A 301 13.11 5.69 7.91
CA LYS A 301 13.77 5.79 6.63
C LYS A 301 13.22 4.70 5.68
N ILE A 302 11.90 4.66 5.46
CA ILE A 302 11.26 3.87 4.42
C ILE A 302 10.55 4.62 3.30
N LYS A 303 11.02 4.28 2.09
CA LYS A 303 10.51 4.79 0.84
C LYS A 303 9.36 3.97 0.29
N PHE A 304 8.15 4.10 0.80
CA PHE A 304 7.03 3.64 -0.02
C PHE A 304 6.67 4.75 -1.02
N THR A 305 6.84 4.50 -2.32
CA THR A 305 5.93 5.05 -3.36
C THR A 305 4.55 4.53 -3.13
N ILE A 306 3.55 4.85 -3.98
CA ILE A 306 2.05 4.42 -3.98
C ILE A 306 1.00 3.60 -5.11
N GLU A 307 1.02 3.12 -6.47
CA GLU A 307 0.10 3.09 -7.79
C GLU A 307 -1.20 2.24 -7.94
N ILE A 308 -1.14 0.94 -8.32
CA ILE A 308 -2.12 -0.11 -8.06
C ILE A 308 -1.78 -1.30 -7.01
N VAL A 309 -0.68 -2.17 -6.95
CA VAL A 309 -0.02 -3.15 -5.90
C VAL A 309 1.30 -2.77 -5.06
N LEU A 310 1.45 -2.75 -3.70
CA LEU A 310 2.51 -1.89 -3.02
C LEU A 310 3.86 -2.50 -2.97
N ASN A 311 4.72 -2.08 -3.88
CA ASN A 311 6.10 -2.33 -3.68
C ASN A 311 7.05 -1.13 -3.81
N PRO A 312 8.12 -1.07 -3.02
CA PRO A 312 9.36 -0.55 -3.61
C PRO A 312 9.77 0.93 -4.10
N LYS A 313 10.50 1.80 -3.29
CA LYS A 313 11.41 2.96 -3.71
C LYS A 313 12.97 3.14 -3.55
N ASN A 314 13.77 2.46 -2.71
CA ASN A 314 15.18 2.13 -3.10
C ASN A 314 15.54 0.63 -3.04
N GLY A 315 15.21 -0.03 -1.92
CA GLY A 315 15.26 -1.48 -1.75
C GLY A 315 15.21 -1.92 -0.27
N ILE A 316 15.18 -3.23 0.05
CA ILE A 316 15.53 -3.79 1.37
C ILE A 316 17.11 -3.76 1.53
N ASN A 317 17.98 -3.76 0.51
CA ASN A 317 19.51 -3.83 0.44
C ASN A 317 20.16 -5.00 1.28
N VAL A 318 20.72 -6.24 0.95
CA VAL A 318 21.11 -7.27 2.02
C VAL A 318 22.46 -7.93 2.38
N SER A 319 22.89 -7.76 3.63
CA SER A 319 23.68 -8.72 4.37
C SER A 319 22.80 -9.74 5.09
N LEU A 320 23.40 -10.90 5.33
CA LEU A 320 22.82 -12.00 6.08
C LEU A 320 23.84 -12.45 7.14
N THR A 321 23.38 -13.03 8.24
CA THR A 321 24.24 -13.76 9.19
C THR A 321 23.68 -15.16 9.40
N PRO A 322 24.55 -16.19 9.45
CA PRO A 322 24.23 -17.46 10.08
C PRO A 322 23.91 -17.26 11.57
N ARG A 323 22.95 -18.01 12.12
CA ARG A 323 22.58 -17.87 13.54
C ARG A 323 23.50 -18.67 14.47
N ASN A 324 24.08 -18.02 15.48
CA ASN A 324 24.70 -18.70 16.63
C ASN A 324 23.90 -18.37 17.92
N LEU A 325 23.01 -19.27 18.32
CA LEU A 325 21.81 -18.94 19.10
C LEU A 325 22.02 -18.68 20.60
N LYS A 326 23.19 -18.99 21.19
CA LYS A 326 23.44 -18.81 22.64
C LYS A 326 23.88 -17.38 23.01
N LYS A 327 25.07 -16.96 22.55
CA LYS A 327 25.61 -15.59 22.71
C LYS A 327 24.63 -14.50 22.26
N PHE A 328 23.87 -14.83 21.23
CA PHE A 328 22.72 -14.14 20.70
C PHE A 328 21.68 -13.75 21.76
N ALA A 329 21.23 -14.69 22.61
CA ALA A 329 20.23 -14.44 23.65
C ALA A 329 20.76 -13.57 24.79
N GLU A 330 22.01 -13.78 25.20
CA GLU A 330 22.65 -13.05 26.30
C GLU A 330 22.72 -11.53 26.04
N LEU A 331 22.95 -11.12 24.79
CA LEU A 331 23.14 -9.71 24.43
C LEU A 331 21.85 -8.87 24.40
N VAL A 332 20.67 -9.45 24.16
CA VAL A 332 19.39 -8.69 24.28
C VAL A 332 18.91 -8.52 25.70
N ASN A 333 19.23 -9.47 26.59
CA ASN A 333 18.76 -9.40 27.98
C ASN A 333 19.37 -8.23 28.76
N LYS A 334 20.36 -7.53 28.17
CA LYS A 334 20.90 -6.24 28.59
C LYS A 334 19.92 -5.06 28.42
N PHE A 335 18.85 -5.22 27.65
CA PHE A 335 17.81 -4.21 27.45
C PHE A 335 16.60 -4.48 28.38
N PRO A 336 15.95 -3.43 28.92
CA PRO A 336 14.87 -3.57 29.90
C PRO A 336 13.52 -3.89 29.23
N GLY A 337 12.58 -4.46 29.97
CA GLY A 337 11.22 -4.76 29.51
C GLY A 337 10.69 -6.07 30.12
N PRO A 338 9.46 -6.50 29.79
CA PRO A 338 8.76 -7.52 30.56
C PRO A 338 9.44 -8.90 30.46
N SER A 339 9.23 -9.71 31.48
CA SER A 339 9.67 -11.11 31.52
C SER A 339 8.83 -11.94 30.57
N GLY A 340 9.49 -12.74 29.73
CA GLY A 340 8.83 -13.61 28.76
C GLY A 340 8.78 -15.06 29.18
N TRP A 341 7.63 -15.71 29.04
CA TRP A 341 7.44 -17.15 29.26
C TRP A 341 8.46 -18.06 28.52
N PRO A 342 8.77 -19.26 29.05
CA PRO A 342 9.44 -20.31 28.29
C PRO A 342 8.66 -20.67 27.01
N ILE A 343 9.38 -21.06 25.96
CA ILE A 343 8.87 -21.42 24.61
C ILE A 343 8.13 -20.30 23.85
N ILE A 344 7.35 -19.46 24.51
CA ILE A 344 6.36 -18.55 23.88
C ILE A 344 6.58 -17.08 24.25
N GLY A 345 7.30 -16.82 25.32
CA GLY A 345 7.57 -15.46 25.78
C GLY A 345 6.30 -14.62 26.08
N ASN A 346 6.34 -13.30 25.91
CA ASN A 346 5.17 -12.42 25.97
C ASN A 346 4.21 -12.61 24.78
N ALA A 347 4.22 -13.75 24.08
CA ALA A 347 3.24 -13.98 23.02
C ALA A 347 1.82 -13.95 23.60
N LEU A 348 1.68 -14.24 24.89
CA LEU A 348 0.46 -14.11 25.68
C LEU A 348 0.12 -12.66 26.04
N ASP A 349 1.07 -11.83 26.48
CA ASP A 349 0.78 -10.43 26.86
C ASP A 349 0.24 -9.64 25.68
N LEU A 350 0.74 -10.00 24.50
CA LEU A 350 0.33 -9.41 23.25
C LEU A 350 -0.98 -10.05 22.74
N MET A 351 -1.50 -11.15 23.35
CA MET A 351 -2.87 -11.69 23.15
C MET A 351 -3.94 -10.69 23.61
N ILE A 352 -3.97 -9.53 22.99
CA ILE A 352 -5.04 -8.58 23.12
C ILE A 352 -6.03 -8.82 21.99
N LYS A 353 -7.14 -8.11 22.00
CA LYS A 353 -7.91 -7.96 20.76
C LYS A 353 -7.09 -7.05 19.85
N PRO A 354 -7.34 -6.89 18.54
CA PRO A 354 -6.71 -5.83 17.80
C PRO A 354 -7.16 -4.52 18.28
N GLU A 355 -8.22 -4.52 19.08
CA GLU A 355 -8.14 -4.28 20.52
C GLU A 355 -6.92 -3.40 20.90
N ASP A 356 -6.04 -3.87 21.79
CA ASP A 356 -5.69 -3.10 23.01
C ASP A 356 -4.19 -2.75 23.24
N LEU A 357 -3.51 -1.98 22.39
CA LEU A 357 -2.03 -1.97 22.43
C LEU A 357 -1.29 -0.84 23.12
N MET A 358 -1.77 0.38 23.31
CA MET A 358 -1.00 1.52 23.86
C MET A 358 -1.32 1.83 25.33
N PRO A 359 -2.52 1.63 25.86
CA PRO A 359 -2.66 0.97 27.14
C PRO A 359 -1.84 -0.31 27.39
N LEU A 360 -1.16 -0.87 26.39
CA LEU A 360 -0.03 -1.80 26.56
C LEU A 360 1.36 -1.23 26.15
N LEU A 361 1.52 -0.28 25.22
CA LEU A 361 2.76 0.13 24.52
C LEU A 361 3.11 1.61 24.64
N GLN A 362 2.15 2.54 24.65
CA GLN A 362 2.33 3.79 25.42
C GLN A 362 2.47 3.43 26.90
N THR A 363 1.94 2.30 27.38
CA THR A 363 2.13 1.76 28.73
C THR A 363 3.53 1.18 28.87
N TYR A 364 4.00 0.29 27.98
CA TYR A 364 5.39 -0.16 28.00
C TYR A 364 6.38 1.01 27.84
N TYR A 365 6.06 2.03 27.02
CA TYR A 365 6.85 3.27 26.92
C TYR A 365 6.76 4.15 28.18
N LYS A 366 5.60 4.28 28.83
CA LYS A 366 5.47 4.93 30.15
C LYS A 366 6.30 4.21 31.23
N THR A 367 6.40 2.88 31.15
CA THR A 367 7.23 2.06 32.06
C THR A 367 8.71 2.08 31.68
N TRP A 368 9.04 2.20 30.40
CA TRP A 368 10.42 2.16 29.87
C TRP A 368 10.62 3.23 28.76
N PRO A 369 10.75 4.53 29.12
CA PRO A 369 10.63 5.66 28.19
C PRO A 369 11.81 5.92 27.25
N MET A 370 12.84 5.07 27.26
CA MET A 370 13.91 5.12 26.25
C MET A 370 13.66 4.08 25.17
N ASN A 371 14.10 2.85 25.45
CA ASN A 371 14.09 1.72 24.55
C ASN A 371 13.80 0.46 25.38
N PHE A 372 12.91 -0.43 24.92
CA PHE A 372 12.50 -1.60 25.71
C PHE A 372 12.34 -2.87 24.89
N ARG A 373 12.34 -4.01 25.58
CA ARG A 373 12.23 -5.33 25.00
C ARG A 373 11.26 -6.23 25.74
N LEU A 374 10.31 -6.78 25.03
CA LEU A 374 9.60 -7.96 25.50
C LEU A 374 10.57 -9.17 25.32
N TRP A 375 10.15 -10.41 25.56
CA TRP A 375 10.82 -11.63 25.11
C TRP A 375 9.76 -12.65 24.78
N VAL A 376 9.61 -13.07 23.55
CA VAL A 376 8.33 -13.46 22.99
C VAL A 376 8.47 -14.81 22.22
N GLY A 377 9.63 -15.51 22.37
CA GLY A 377 10.08 -16.77 21.68
C GLY A 377 11.63 -16.83 21.37
N ASN A 378 12.16 -17.08 20.13
CA ASN A 378 13.57 -16.78 19.58
C ASN A 378 13.65 -15.92 18.25
N GLU A 379 12.65 -15.08 17.93
CA GLU A 379 12.70 -13.64 17.47
C GLU A 379 12.04 -12.32 18.37
N PRO A 380 12.24 -11.41 19.56
CA PRO A 380 13.25 -10.70 20.64
C PRO A 380 13.79 -9.18 20.78
N MET A 381 13.15 -8.11 21.38
CA MET A 381 13.42 -6.60 21.26
C MET A 381 14.70 -6.00 21.87
N LEU A 382 15.08 -4.68 21.83
CA LEU A 382 14.66 -3.25 21.49
C LEU A 382 13.53 -2.66 20.55
N PHE A 383 12.56 -1.92 21.11
CA PHE A 383 11.92 -0.77 20.47
C PHE A 383 12.75 0.47 20.75
N VAL A 384 12.81 1.40 19.82
CA VAL A 384 13.37 2.75 20.01
C VAL A 384 12.24 3.76 19.97
N CYS A 385 12.24 4.66 20.94
CA CYS A 385 11.17 5.64 21.10
C CYS A 385 11.69 7.08 21.27
N ASN A 386 12.97 7.32 20.96
CA ASN A 386 13.61 8.63 21.10
C ASN A 386 14.40 9.01 19.83
N ALA A 387 14.44 10.31 19.51
CA ALA A 387 14.97 10.82 18.24
C ALA A 387 16.47 10.59 17.99
N LYS A 388 17.28 10.29 19.02
CA LYS A 388 18.73 10.07 18.87
C LYS A 388 19.05 8.63 18.47
N ASP A 389 18.52 7.67 19.22
CA ASP A 389 18.66 6.26 18.86
C ASP A 389 17.96 5.97 17.53
N THR A 390 16.87 6.70 17.28
CA THR A 390 16.28 6.85 15.95
C THR A 390 17.37 7.28 14.99
N GLU A 391 17.93 8.50 15.06
CA GLU A 391 19.02 8.97 14.19
C GLU A 391 20.14 7.95 13.91
N ALA A 392 20.60 7.18 14.90
CA ALA A 392 21.63 6.15 14.73
C ALA A 392 21.17 4.95 13.87
N VAL A 393 19.99 4.40 14.17
CA VAL A 393 19.31 3.39 13.34
C VAL A 393 18.98 3.98 11.97
N CYS A 394 18.72 5.27 11.92
CA CYS A 394 18.28 6.00 10.75
C CYS A 394 19.40 6.27 9.74
N SER A 395 20.26 7.24 10.06
CA SER A 395 21.16 7.91 9.11
C SER A 395 22.23 7.01 8.53
N SER A 396 22.43 5.87 9.17
CA SER A 396 23.39 4.89 8.75
C SER A 396 23.06 4.34 7.35
N SER A 397 23.99 4.46 6.41
CA SER A 397 24.10 3.50 5.28
C SER A 397 24.63 2.14 5.76
N THR A 398 24.59 1.93 7.08
CA THR A 398 24.60 0.68 7.82
C THR A 398 23.46 0.47 8.87
N LEU A 399 22.20 1.03 8.72
CA LEU A 399 20.89 0.34 9.13
C LEU A 399 19.52 -0.20 8.31
N ILE A 400 18.98 -0.46 7.00
CA ILE A 400 19.07 -1.01 5.48
C ILE A 400 18.54 -2.48 5.19
N ASP A 401 19.35 -3.54 5.09
CA ASP A 401 19.09 -5.01 4.94
C ASP A 401 18.10 -5.79 5.76
N LYS A 402 16.97 -5.18 5.98
CA LYS A 402 15.78 -5.76 6.56
C LYS A 402 15.52 -7.25 6.11
N SER A 403 14.87 -8.20 6.79
CA SER A 403 14.30 -8.34 8.13
C SER A 403 13.01 -9.20 8.18
N SER A 404 13.06 -10.50 8.39
CA SER A 404 11.98 -11.51 8.53
C SER A 404 10.39 -11.23 8.72
N LEU A 405 9.78 -10.01 8.83
CA LEU A 405 8.33 -9.56 8.82
C LEU A 405 7.96 -8.50 7.71
N TYR A 406 8.72 -8.39 6.63
CA TYR A 406 8.40 -8.10 5.18
C TYR A 406 9.03 -9.09 3.96
N ASP A 407 9.02 -10.44 3.46
CA ASP A 407 8.64 -11.98 3.56
C ASP A 407 7.29 -12.73 3.61
N TYR A 408 6.86 -13.27 4.73
CA TYR A 408 5.56 -13.87 4.90
C TYR A 408 4.42 -12.91 4.43
N ILE A 409 4.36 -12.21 3.29
CA ILE A 409 3.11 -12.22 2.50
C ILE A 409 3.30 -12.72 1.06
N HIS A 410 4.43 -13.25 0.56
CA HIS A 410 4.54 -13.62 -0.87
C HIS A 410 3.74 -14.82 -1.13
N PRO A 411 2.80 -14.79 -2.08
CA PRO A 411 1.39 -14.34 -2.02
C PRO A 411 0.89 -12.91 -1.79
N TRP A 412 1.64 -11.92 -2.26
CA TRP A 412 1.33 -10.48 -2.30
C TRP A 412 2.34 -9.75 -3.23
N LEU A 413 2.58 -8.43 -3.30
CA LEU A 413 3.63 -7.63 -4.04
C LEU A 413 4.66 -8.25 -5.05
N GLY A 414 5.81 -7.60 -5.21
CA GLY A 414 7.04 -8.17 -5.72
C GLY A 414 8.23 -8.32 -4.78
N ARG A 415 9.15 -9.17 -5.24
CA ARG A 415 10.56 -9.28 -4.90
C ARG A 415 11.28 -8.86 -6.20
N GLY A 416 11.00 -7.71 -6.86
CA GLY A 416 11.12 -4.51 -6.20
C GLY A 416 12.11 -3.70 -5.36
N LEU A 417 12.68 -2.66 -5.95
CA LEU A 417 13.05 -1.34 -5.41
C LEU A 417 12.71 -0.86 -3.93
N LEU A 418 12.19 -1.53 -2.89
CA LEU A 418 12.22 -1.18 -1.41
C LEU A 418 12.27 -2.42 -0.53
N THR A 419 12.29 -3.48 -1.27
CA THR A 419 12.45 -4.82 -0.89
C THR A 419 13.58 -5.46 -1.64
N SER A 420 14.18 -4.71 -2.56
CA SER A 420 15.31 -4.99 -3.42
C SER A 420 16.59 -4.81 -2.73
N THR A 421 17.47 -5.78 -2.80
CA THR A 421 18.54 -5.89 -1.84
C THR A 421 19.96 -5.82 -2.43
N GLY A 422 20.97 -5.31 -1.75
CA GLY A 422 22.34 -5.29 -2.22
C GLY A 422 22.67 -4.36 -3.34
N LYS A 423 22.27 -4.80 -4.51
CA LYS A 423 22.75 -4.29 -5.77
C LYS A 423 21.60 -4.04 -6.70
N LYS A 424 20.58 -4.89 -6.80
CA LYS A 424 19.36 -4.49 -7.51
C LYS A 424 18.58 -3.43 -6.69
N TRP A 425 18.84 -3.20 -5.38
CA TRP A 425 18.44 -1.94 -4.67
C TRP A 425 19.04 -0.75 -5.39
N GLN A 426 20.36 -0.79 -5.55
CA GLN A 426 21.20 0.31 -6.00
C GLN A 426 21.00 0.54 -7.50
N THR A 427 20.79 -0.53 -8.27
CA THR A 427 20.34 -0.51 -9.65
C THR A 427 18.95 0.07 -9.77
N ARG A 428 17.93 -0.46 -9.09
CA ARG A 428 16.54 0.00 -9.25
C ARG A 428 16.37 1.41 -8.73
N ARG A 429 16.91 1.74 -7.55
CA ARG A 429 16.99 3.11 -6.98
C ARG A 429 17.46 4.07 -8.05
N LYS A 430 18.60 3.76 -8.64
CA LYS A 430 19.25 4.59 -9.66
C LYS A 430 18.48 4.60 -10.98
N LEU A 431 17.93 3.47 -11.40
CA LEU A 431 17.13 3.32 -12.61
C LEU A 431 15.84 4.15 -12.52
N LEU A 432 15.22 4.20 -11.34
CA LEU A 432 13.84 4.66 -11.17
C LEU A 432 13.76 5.97 -10.37
N THR A 433 14.90 6.57 -10.00
CA THR A 433 14.97 8.01 -9.63
C THR A 433 14.55 8.95 -10.76
N PRO A 434 14.97 8.76 -12.02
CA PRO A 434 14.63 9.64 -13.14
C PRO A 434 13.12 9.80 -13.32
N SER A 435 12.35 8.71 -13.23
CA SER A 435 10.87 8.69 -13.26
C SER A 435 10.21 9.57 -12.21
N PHE A 436 10.96 9.95 -11.17
CA PHE A 436 10.56 10.81 -10.04
C PHE A 436 11.48 12.02 -9.90
N HIS A 437 12.04 12.45 -11.02
CA HIS A 437 12.59 13.77 -11.19
C HIS A 437 11.48 14.77 -11.51
N PHE A 438 11.50 15.93 -10.85
CA PHE A 438 10.42 16.91 -10.83
C PHE A 438 9.84 17.38 -12.19
N ARG A 439 10.55 17.14 -13.30
CA ARG A 439 10.10 17.47 -14.66
C ARG A 439 9.05 16.51 -15.22
N ILE A 440 9.07 15.26 -14.79
CA ILE A 440 8.10 14.23 -15.21
C ILE A 440 6.81 14.41 -14.41
N LEU A 441 6.96 14.83 -13.17
CA LEU A 441 5.92 14.93 -12.17
C LEU A 441 4.99 16.12 -12.44
N ASP A 442 5.53 17.14 -13.12
CA ASP A 442 4.78 18.21 -13.78
C ASP A 442 3.81 17.67 -14.86
N ALA A 443 4.21 16.64 -15.62
CA ALA A 443 3.37 16.00 -16.64
C ALA A 443 2.31 15.05 -16.05
N PHE A 444 2.33 14.82 -14.74
CA PHE A 444 1.40 13.95 -14.03
C PHE A 444 0.27 14.73 -13.31
N ILE A 445 0.54 15.99 -12.96
CA ILE A 445 -0.45 17.01 -12.56
C ILE A 445 -1.79 16.93 -13.32
N PRO A 446 -1.84 16.76 -14.66
CA PRO A 446 -3.09 16.71 -15.41
C PRO A 446 -3.88 15.43 -15.11
N VAL A 447 -3.18 14.31 -15.00
CA VAL A 447 -3.74 13.00 -14.63
C VAL A 447 -4.41 13.08 -13.27
N PHE A 448 -3.71 13.70 -12.31
CA PHE A 448 -4.23 13.89 -10.97
C PHE A 448 -5.44 14.82 -10.96
N ASN A 449 -5.44 15.85 -11.83
CA ASN A 449 -6.56 16.75 -11.90
C ASN A 449 -7.73 16.09 -12.64
N ASN A 450 -7.51 15.31 -13.71
CA ASN A 450 -8.51 14.48 -14.36
C ASN A 450 -9.17 13.56 -13.35
N HIS A 451 -8.42 13.02 -12.38
CA HIS A 451 -8.97 12.12 -11.36
C HIS A 451 -9.35 12.84 -10.08
N SER A 452 -9.14 14.16 -10.08
CA SER A 452 -9.91 15.17 -9.37
C SER A 452 -10.97 15.84 -10.27
N ASP A 453 -11.40 15.22 -11.40
CA ASP A 453 -12.37 15.76 -12.37
C ASP A 453 -13.39 14.76 -12.96
N THR A 454 -13.06 13.53 -13.34
CA THR A 454 -14.05 12.42 -13.37
C THR A 454 -14.65 12.28 -11.98
N LEU A 455 -13.82 12.56 -11.00
CA LEU A 455 -14.29 12.66 -9.65
C LEU A 455 -15.38 13.78 -9.61
N ILE A 456 -15.46 14.86 -10.42
CA ILE A 456 -16.49 15.95 -10.30
C ILE A 456 -17.90 15.44 -10.07
N GLU A 457 -18.31 14.45 -10.83
CA GLU A 457 -19.68 14.39 -11.35
C GLU A 457 -20.31 13.06 -11.02
N ILE A 458 -19.50 12.01 -11.22
CA ILE A 458 -19.53 10.77 -10.46
C ILE A 458 -19.64 11.07 -8.99
N LEU A 459 -19.21 12.24 -8.53
CA LEU A 459 -19.29 12.61 -7.14
C LEU A 459 -20.44 13.62 -6.89
N THR A 460 -20.63 14.71 -7.66
CA THR A 460 -21.53 15.83 -7.27
C THR A 460 -22.99 15.45 -6.94
N GLN A 461 -23.40 14.25 -7.32
CA GLN A 461 -24.74 13.85 -7.69
C GLN A 461 -25.39 13.04 -6.54
N ASN A 462 -24.70 12.18 -5.74
CA ASN A 462 -25.33 11.44 -4.61
C ASN A 462 -25.28 12.29 -3.33
N ALA A 463 -24.41 13.26 -3.05
CA ALA A 463 -23.96 13.57 -1.68
C ALA A 463 -24.93 13.68 -0.45
N LYS A 464 -26.25 13.76 -0.61
CA LYS A 464 -27.30 14.11 0.39
C LYS A 464 -27.59 13.12 1.58
N LYS A 465 -26.71 12.15 1.97
CA LYS A 465 -27.00 11.06 2.97
C LYS A 465 -27.01 11.51 4.43
N SER A 466 -26.94 10.49 5.27
CA SER A 466 -26.55 10.36 6.67
C SER A 466 -25.15 9.79 6.86
N SER A 467 -24.64 9.06 5.85
CA SER A 467 -23.29 8.56 5.68
C SER A 467 -23.16 7.70 4.38
N ILE A 468 -21.95 7.47 3.88
CA ILE A 468 -21.42 6.49 2.85
C ILE A 468 -19.93 6.65 2.91
N ASP A 469 -19.06 5.66 2.87
CA ASP A 469 -17.63 5.77 3.29
C ASP A 469 -16.80 6.87 2.53
N ILE A 470 -15.61 7.40 2.98
CA ILE A 470 -14.67 8.45 2.40
C ILE A 470 -13.19 8.06 2.34
N TYR A 471 -12.78 7.10 1.53
CA TYR A 471 -11.72 7.16 0.52
C TYR A 471 -11.71 5.95 -0.45
N PHE A 472 -12.49 4.86 -0.32
CA PHE A 472 -12.81 3.87 -1.40
C PHE A 472 -13.13 4.36 -2.85
N PHE A 473 -14.15 5.16 -3.17
CA PHE A 473 -14.22 5.92 -4.44
C PHE A 473 -12.87 6.47 -4.94
N VAL A 474 -12.06 6.92 -4.00
CA VAL A 474 -10.78 7.59 -4.09
C VAL A 474 -9.61 6.62 -4.00
N THR A 475 -9.80 5.30 -3.70
CA THR A 475 -8.81 4.33 -4.23
C THR A 475 -8.77 4.71 -5.62
N LEU A 476 -9.93 4.83 -6.22
CA LEU A 476 -9.98 4.83 -7.61
C LEU A 476 -9.48 6.23 -8.00
N CYS A 477 -9.88 7.37 -7.42
CA CYS A 477 -9.13 8.65 -7.62
C CYS A 477 -7.59 8.50 -7.68
N THR A 478 -6.99 7.94 -6.64
CA THR A 478 -5.55 7.95 -6.48
C THR A 478 -4.87 6.81 -7.23
N LEU A 479 -5.55 5.68 -7.33
CA LEU A 479 -5.23 4.45 -8.06
C LEU A 479 -5.22 4.77 -9.51
N ASP A 480 -6.09 5.68 -9.94
CA ASP A 480 -6.01 6.23 -11.26
C ASP A 480 -4.98 7.30 -11.50
N VAL A 481 -4.97 8.38 -10.70
CA VAL A 481 -3.95 9.46 -10.64
C VAL A 481 -2.58 8.97 -11.14
N ILE A 482 -2.27 7.76 -10.75
CA ILE A 482 -1.07 7.00 -10.97
C ILE A 482 -1.15 5.84 -12.00
N CYS A 483 -2.26 5.11 -12.12
CA CYS A 483 -2.59 4.30 -13.30
C CYS A 483 -2.37 5.04 -14.64
N GLU A 484 -2.54 6.37 -14.73
CA GLU A 484 -2.18 7.13 -15.96
C GLU A 484 -0.89 7.96 -15.83
N SER A 485 -0.37 8.27 -14.65
CA SER A 485 0.91 9.00 -14.61
C SER A 485 2.11 8.07 -14.67
N VAL A 486 2.20 7.14 -13.74
CA VAL A 486 3.40 6.34 -13.48
C VAL A 486 3.29 4.98 -14.21
N MET A 487 2.05 4.60 -14.50
CA MET A 487 1.61 3.56 -15.42
C MET A 487 1.22 4.04 -16.83
N GLY A 488 0.25 4.96 -16.98
CA GLY A 488 -0.22 5.54 -18.27
C GLY A 488 -1.41 4.93 -19.04
N VAL A 489 -2.44 4.33 -18.45
CA VAL A 489 -3.28 3.28 -19.11
C VAL A 489 -4.82 3.64 -19.10
N GLU A 490 -5.89 2.79 -19.28
CA GLU A 490 -7.34 3.25 -19.50
C GLU A 490 -8.67 2.52 -18.86
N VAL A 491 -8.83 1.94 -17.62
CA VAL A 491 -9.78 0.79 -17.24
C VAL A 491 -11.28 1.04 -16.96
N ASN A 492 -11.55 2.13 -16.30
CA ASN A 492 -12.72 2.61 -15.58
C ASN A 492 -12.92 2.14 -14.09
N ALA A 493 -12.67 2.98 -13.06
CA ALA A 493 -13.21 2.95 -11.61
C ALA A 493 -13.83 4.10 -10.57
N LEU A 494 -14.25 5.36 -10.90
CA LEU A 494 -15.48 6.19 -10.67
C LEU A 494 -16.89 5.97 -11.42
N ILE A 495 -17.18 6.18 -12.75
CA ILE A 495 -18.50 6.24 -13.49
C ILE A 495 -19.46 5.05 -13.37
N ASN A 496 -19.00 3.83 -13.65
CA ASN A 496 -19.74 2.62 -14.05
C ASN A 496 -19.73 1.48 -12.98
N HIS A 497 -20.31 1.65 -11.78
CA HIS A 497 -19.40 1.73 -10.62
C HIS A 497 -19.60 1.00 -9.28
N GLN A 498 -20.67 0.26 -9.23
CA GLN A 498 -21.42 0.00 -8.03
C GLN A 498 -20.68 -1.00 -7.11
N SER A 499 -19.54 -1.61 -7.46
CA SER A 499 -19.11 -2.94 -6.98
C SER A 499 -17.88 -3.07 -6.12
N PRO A 500 -17.78 -4.23 -5.46
CA PRO A 500 -16.51 -4.83 -5.13
C PRO A 500 -15.49 -5.04 -6.28
N ALA A 501 -15.16 -4.18 -7.26
CA ALA A 501 -14.30 -4.67 -8.38
C ALA A 501 -13.00 -5.26 -7.90
N PRO A 502 -12.71 -6.52 -8.29
CA PRO A 502 -12.15 -7.50 -7.37
C PRO A 502 -10.73 -7.26 -6.96
N TYR A 503 -10.12 -6.18 -7.38
CA TYR A 503 -8.72 -5.89 -7.22
C TYR A 503 -8.52 -5.48 -5.77
N VAL A 504 -8.85 -4.24 -5.41
CA VAL A 504 -8.84 -3.92 -3.99
C VAL A 504 -9.70 -4.83 -3.16
N VAL A 505 -10.76 -5.29 -3.78
CA VAL A 505 -11.67 -6.17 -3.09
C VAL A 505 -10.97 -7.45 -2.71
N ALA A 506 -10.22 -8.16 -3.57
CA ALA A 506 -9.24 -9.22 -3.23
C ALA A 506 -8.22 -8.81 -2.18
N LEU A 507 -7.96 -7.52 -2.08
CA LEU A 507 -7.19 -6.99 -1.00
C LEU A 507 -8.09 -6.40 0.13
N GLU A 508 -9.36 -6.87 0.35
CA GLU A 508 -10.37 -6.62 1.48
C GLU A 508 -11.33 -7.70 2.25
N ARG A 509 -11.21 -9.05 2.33
CA ARG A 509 -11.12 -10.25 3.29
C ARG A 509 -9.78 -11.21 3.53
N LEU A 510 -8.36 -11.28 3.30
CA LEU A 510 -6.91 -10.63 3.21
C LEU A 510 -6.22 -9.71 4.30
N LYS A 511 -6.20 -8.37 4.45
CA LYS A 511 -5.77 -7.62 5.70
C LYS A 511 -6.05 -8.18 7.11
N ASP A 512 -7.20 -8.14 7.76
CA ASP A 512 -7.65 -9.01 8.88
C ASP A 512 -7.63 -10.55 8.55
N ILE A 513 -7.15 -11.00 7.40
CA ILE A 513 -6.69 -12.39 7.23
C ILE A 513 -5.20 -12.41 6.88
N VAL A 514 -4.54 -11.27 7.17
CA VAL A 514 -3.16 -10.84 7.04
C VAL A 514 -2.74 -9.86 8.19
N HIS A 515 -3.54 -9.93 9.27
CA HIS A 515 -3.31 -9.49 10.64
C HIS A 515 -3.57 -10.60 11.71
N CYS A 516 -4.08 -11.79 11.35
CA CYS A 516 -4.22 -12.81 12.39
C CYS A 516 -2.89 -13.33 12.98
N ARG A 517 -1.99 -13.70 12.09
CA ARG A 517 -0.90 -14.71 12.11
C ARG A 517 0.51 -14.12 12.29
N MET A 518 0.78 -13.21 13.22
CA MET A 518 2.16 -12.70 13.32
C MET A 518 2.63 -12.45 14.73
N PHE A 519 1.70 -12.49 15.69
CA PHE A 519 1.93 -12.70 17.11
C PHE A 519 0.88 -13.71 17.70
N LYS A 520 -0.28 -14.06 17.07
CA LYS A 520 -1.13 -15.29 17.31
C LYS A 520 -0.34 -16.62 17.45
N ILE A 521 0.32 -16.91 18.57
CA ILE A 521 0.91 -18.21 18.97
C ILE A 521 -0.05 -19.39 19.16
N TYR A 522 -1.07 -19.50 18.32
CA TYR A 522 -1.62 -20.81 18.02
C TYR A 522 -1.49 -21.16 16.54
N LEU A 523 -0.41 -20.72 15.86
CA LEU A 523 -0.19 -20.87 14.42
C LEU A 523 1.15 -21.42 13.62
N GLN A 524 2.10 -22.43 13.93
CA GLN A 524 3.10 -23.62 13.56
C GLN A 524 2.96 -24.99 14.41
N SER A 525 2.48 -26.17 13.94
CA SER A 525 2.28 -27.44 14.75
C SER A 525 1.79 -28.77 14.05
N GLU A 526 0.88 -28.75 13.07
CA GLU A 526 1.02 -29.46 11.78
C GLU A 526 -0.20 -30.15 11.06
N LEU A 527 -1.49 -30.09 11.46
CA LEU A 527 -2.67 -30.62 10.67
C LEU A 527 -3.88 -29.69 10.26
N LEU A 528 -4.08 -28.45 10.75
CA LEU A 528 -5.08 -27.38 10.43
C LEU A 528 -4.67 -26.28 9.38
N PHE A 529 -4.71 -24.95 9.65
CA PHE A 529 -4.56 -23.74 8.76
C PHE A 529 -5.01 -23.81 7.31
N LYS A 530 -4.29 -24.52 6.45
CA LYS A 530 -4.79 -24.84 5.10
C LYS A 530 -6.09 -25.65 5.21
N LEU A 531 -6.42 -26.13 6.43
CA LEU A 531 -7.77 -26.44 6.92
C LEU A 531 -8.55 -25.26 7.55
N LEU A 532 -7.96 -24.41 8.40
CA LEU A 532 -8.67 -23.28 9.04
C LEU A 532 -9.32 -22.39 7.99
N PRO A 533 -10.44 -21.70 8.29
CA PRO A 533 -11.05 -20.77 7.35
C PRO A 533 -10.04 -19.78 6.78
N GLU A 534 -9.19 -19.19 7.61
CA GLU A 534 -8.25 -18.15 7.20
C GLU A 534 -7.07 -18.63 6.34
N GLY A 535 -6.88 -19.94 6.18
CA GLY A 535 -5.85 -20.55 5.31
C GLY A 535 -6.38 -21.48 4.26
N ARG A 536 -7.62 -21.90 4.49
CA ARG A 536 -8.63 -21.82 3.46
C ARG A 536 -8.96 -20.40 3.03
N ASP A 537 -8.09 -19.46 3.36
CA ASP A 537 -8.01 -18.19 2.74
C ASP A 537 -6.56 -17.74 2.21
N HIS A 538 -5.91 -18.35 1.13
CA HIS A 538 -5.50 -17.91 -0.34
C HIS A 538 -6.06 -18.31 -1.91
N ASP A 539 -7.02 -19.04 -2.68
CA ASP A 539 -8.19 -20.09 -2.86
C ASP A 539 -9.61 -19.62 -3.41
N LYS A 540 -10.76 -19.44 -2.69
CA LYS A 540 -12.03 -18.68 -3.14
C LYS A 540 -12.29 -17.06 -3.20
N CYS A 541 -11.61 -16.06 -2.54
CA CYS A 541 -11.49 -14.57 -2.55
C CYS A 541 -10.11 -13.70 -2.50
N LEU A 542 -8.80 -14.09 -2.56
CA LEU A 542 -7.55 -13.23 -2.80
C LEU A 542 -6.92 -13.13 -4.20
N LYS A 543 -6.76 -14.26 -4.90
CA LYS A 543 -6.31 -14.54 -6.29
C LYS A 543 -7.20 -13.86 -7.34
N ILE A 544 -7.36 -12.56 -7.15
CA ILE A 544 -7.60 -11.44 -8.06
C ILE A 544 -6.93 -10.18 -7.43
N MET A 545 -5.67 -10.31 -6.96
CA MET A 545 -4.65 -9.27 -6.74
C MET A 545 -3.25 -9.44 -7.41
N HIS A 546 -2.86 -10.68 -7.74
CA HIS A 546 -1.87 -11.27 -8.71
C HIS A 546 -1.90 -11.63 -10.37
N GLU A 547 -2.75 -11.64 -11.58
CA GLU A 547 -3.96 -10.92 -12.44
C GLU A 547 -4.51 -9.36 -12.75
N PHE A 548 -3.80 -8.18 -12.67
CA PHE A 548 -4.03 -6.70 -12.77
C PHE A 548 -2.76 -5.80 -13.10
N THR A 549 -1.51 -6.12 -12.67
CA THR A 549 -0.19 -5.43 -12.74
C THR A 549 0.78 -5.47 -13.98
N GLU A 550 1.57 -6.50 -14.27
CA GLU A 550 1.03 -7.71 -14.93
C GLU A 550 -0.24 -7.56 -15.81
N LYS A 551 -1.09 -6.57 -15.57
CA LYS A 551 -2.24 -6.26 -16.38
C LYS A 551 -2.45 -4.77 -16.67
N VAL A 552 -1.38 -4.00 -16.53
CA VAL A 552 -1.18 -2.60 -16.98
C VAL A 552 -0.32 -2.47 -18.24
N ILE A 553 0.61 -3.40 -18.41
CA ILE A 553 1.55 -3.73 -19.48
C ILE A 553 1.00 -4.40 -20.79
N SER A 554 0.99 -5.72 -21.09
CA SER A 554 0.62 -6.33 -22.42
C SER A 554 -0.43 -5.72 -23.35
N ASP A 555 -1.69 -5.37 -23.08
CA ASP A 555 -2.51 -4.63 -24.08
C ASP A 555 -2.21 -3.11 -24.06
N LYS A 556 -1.42 -2.62 -23.10
CA LYS A 556 -0.62 -1.39 -23.25
C LYS A 556 0.56 -1.68 -24.17
N LYS A 557 1.02 -2.94 -24.22
CA LYS A 557 1.82 -3.55 -25.30
C LYS A 557 0.98 -3.81 -26.55
N THR A 558 -0.31 -3.52 -26.57
CA THR A 558 -1.01 -3.12 -27.79
C THR A 558 -0.74 -1.63 -28.05
N ILE A 559 -0.92 -0.72 -27.07
CA ILE A 559 -0.54 0.72 -27.24
C ILE A 559 0.92 0.99 -27.68
N ARG A 560 1.94 0.15 -27.41
CA ARG A 560 3.25 0.33 -28.12
C ARG A 560 3.09 0.15 -29.60
N GLN A 561 2.48 -0.97 -29.96
CA GLN A 561 2.59 -1.58 -31.26
C GLN A 561 1.83 -0.65 -32.21
N GLU A 562 0.61 -0.30 -31.81
CA GLU A 562 -0.18 0.82 -32.32
C GLU A 562 0.62 2.13 -32.45
N LYS A 563 1.26 2.65 -31.38
CA LYS A 563 2.03 3.92 -31.48
C LYS A 563 3.27 3.81 -32.37
N SER A 564 3.94 2.67 -32.38
CA SER A 564 5.15 2.43 -33.18
C SER A 564 4.86 2.17 -34.65
N GLU A 565 3.63 1.76 -34.97
CA GLU A 565 3.15 1.53 -36.33
C GLU A 565 2.54 2.81 -36.95
N ASN A 566 2.14 3.80 -36.13
CA ASN A 566 1.58 5.08 -36.58
C ASN A 566 2.57 6.27 -36.63
N GLU A 567 3.71 6.25 -35.92
CA GLU A 567 4.71 7.35 -35.98
C GLU A 567 5.83 7.12 -37.03
N SER A 568 5.53 7.37 -38.31
CA SER A 568 6.55 7.39 -39.38
C SER A 568 7.36 8.71 -39.40
N SER A 569 8.50 8.69 -38.73
CA SER A 569 9.60 9.69 -38.78
C SER A 569 9.33 11.13 -38.29
N ILE A 570 9.99 11.49 -37.18
CA ILE A 570 10.87 12.68 -37.00
C ILE A 570 11.46 12.63 -35.58
N ASP A 571 12.79 12.71 -35.45
CA ASP A 571 13.48 12.66 -34.14
C ASP A 571 13.71 14.06 -33.55
N THR A 572 13.71 14.14 -32.22
CA THR A 572 14.31 15.27 -31.47
C THR A 572 15.00 14.71 -30.23
N ASN A 573 16.33 14.82 -30.18
CA ASN A 573 17.19 14.16 -29.20
C ASN A 573 16.92 14.53 -27.72
N GLU A 574 16.16 15.59 -27.43
CA GLU A 574 15.76 15.94 -26.05
C GLU A 574 14.77 14.93 -25.45
N LYS A 575 13.92 14.29 -26.27
CA LYS A 575 12.89 13.33 -25.81
C LYS A 575 13.44 11.97 -25.35
N LYS A 576 14.76 11.80 -25.16
CA LYS A 576 15.42 10.52 -24.81
C LYS A 576 15.76 10.38 -23.32
N LYS A 577 15.44 11.38 -22.48
CA LYS A 577 16.02 11.55 -21.13
C LYS A 577 15.04 11.67 -19.96
N LEU A 578 13.73 11.73 -20.23
CA LEU A 578 12.65 11.77 -19.25
C LEU A 578 11.56 10.79 -19.70
N ARG A 579 11.10 10.01 -18.72
CA ARG A 579 10.67 8.61 -18.86
C ARG A 579 9.96 8.26 -17.53
N PRO A 580 8.63 8.05 -17.48
CA PRO A 580 7.88 7.63 -16.31
C PRO A 580 8.37 6.32 -15.77
N PHE A 581 7.58 5.76 -14.89
CA PHE A 581 8.03 4.66 -14.11
C PHE A 581 7.93 3.34 -14.84
N LEU A 582 6.71 2.88 -15.18
CA LEU A 582 6.46 1.60 -15.85
C LEU A 582 7.40 1.58 -17.03
N ASP A 583 7.11 2.50 -17.93
CA ASP A 583 7.86 3.06 -19.04
C ASP A 583 9.35 2.65 -19.04
N LEU A 584 10.08 3.19 -18.07
CA LEU A 584 11.53 3.10 -18.04
C LEU A 584 12.04 1.66 -17.84
N LEU A 585 11.24 0.75 -17.30
CA LEU A 585 11.62 -0.65 -17.09
C LEU A 585 11.86 -1.44 -18.39
N LEU A 586 11.42 -0.97 -19.55
CA LEU A 586 11.21 -1.87 -20.67
C LEU A 586 11.62 -1.32 -22.06
N GLU A 587 11.99 -0.04 -22.22
CA GLU A 587 13.22 0.19 -23.00
C GLU A 587 14.39 -0.47 -22.28
N THR A 588 14.50 -0.27 -20.95
CA THR A 588 15.61 -0.85 -20.18
C THR A 588 15.69 -2.35 -20.36
N SER A 589 14.58 -3.09 -20.31
CA SER A 589 14.54 -4.55 -20.53
C SER A 589 15.17 -5.04 -21.84
N ASP A 590 15.07 -4.29 -22.94
CA ASP A 590 15.54 -4.69 -24.28
C ASP A 590 15.11 -6.13 -24.67
N ASN A 591 13.79 -6.33 -24.79
CA ASN A 591 13.14 -7.62 -25.06
C ASN A 591 13.56 -8.76 -24.11
N GLY A 592 13.66 -8.47 -22.81
CA GLY A 592 13.92 -9.46 -21.75
C GLY A 592 15.40 -9.63 -21.36
N LYS A 593 16.34 -8.96 -22.05
CA LYS A 593 17.80 -9.12 -21.83
C LYS A 593 18.32 -8.50 -20.51
N ASN A 594 17.75 -7.38 -20.09
CA ASN A 594 18.26 -6.57 -18.96
C ASN A 594 17.34 -6.58 -17.74
N LEU A 595 16.05 -6.78 -17.97
CA LEU A 595 15.00 -6.91 -16.98
C LEU A 595 14.07 -7.99 -17.50
N SER A 596 13.83 -9.02 -16.70
CA SER A 596 12.86 -10.05 -17.02
C SER A 596 11.43 -9.50 -16.89
N ASP A 597 10.51 -10.08 -17.61
CA ASP A 597 9.10 -9.73 -17.50
C ASP A 597 8.54 -9.97 -16.11
N SER A 598 9.16 -10.85 -15.33
CA SER A 598 9.15 -10.85 -13.87
C SER A 598 9.61 -9.49 -13.33
N ASP A 599 10.91 -9.17 -13.35
CA ASP A 599 11.55 -7.97 -12.78
C ASP A 599 10.87 -6.65 -13.10
N ILE A 600 10.08 -6.65 -14.15
CA ILE A 600 9.29 -5.58 -14.67
C ILE A 600 7.89 -5.62 -14.06
N ARG A 601 7.15 -6.72 -14.22
CA ARG A 601 5.84 -6.97 -13.63
C ARG A 601 5.79 -6.58 -12.17
N GLU A 602 6.73 -7.09 -11.40
CA GLU A 602 6.94 -6.80 -9.97
C GLU A 602 7.64 -5.47 -9.71
N GLU A 603 8.18 -4.80 -10.74
CA GLU A 603 8.45 -3.36 -10.66
C GLU A 603 7.22 -2.50 -11.06
N VAL A 604 6.28 -3.06 -11.80
CA VAL A 604 5.05 -2.42 -12.25
C VAL A 604 4.10 -2.46 -11.09
N ASP A 605 3.71 -3.64 -10.67
CA ASP A 605 3.40 -3.97 -9.30
C ASP A 605 4.39 -3.41 -8.28
N THR A 606 5.67 -3.08 -8.56
CA THR A 606 6.42 -2.24 -7.60
C THR A 606 5.63 -1.04 -7.42
N PHE A 607 5.47 -0.22 -8.43
CA PHE A 607 4.98 1.09 -8.17
C PHE A 607 3.50 1.14 -7.78
N MET A 608 2.88 0.26 -7.00
CA MET A 608 1.48 -0.02 -7.24
C MET A 608 0.47 0.14 -6.00
N PHE A 609 0.63 -0.31 -4.80
CA PHE A 609 0.33 0.44 -3.61
C PHE A 609 1.64 1.25 -3.40
N GLU A 610 2.43 1.44 -4.51
CA GLU A 610 3.63 2.26 -4.83
C GLU A 610 3.77 3.44 -6.08
N GLY A 611 3.09 4.55 -6.66
CA GLY A 611 2.24 5.84 -6.43
C GLY A 611 0.65 6.27 -6.21
N HIS A 612 -0.48 5.51 -5.96
CA HIS A 612 -1.82 5.77 -5.27
C HIS A 612 -2.21 5.50 -3.79
N ASP A 613 -1.81 4.43 -3.09
CA ASP A 613 -2.13 3.86 -1.79
C ASP A 613 -1.77 4.60 -0.55
N THR A 614 -0.48 4.67 -0.23
CA THR A 614 0.13 5.50 0.75
C THR A 614 0.14 6.97 0.18
N THR A 615 -0.85 7.20 -0.72
CA THR A 615 -1.48 8.36 -1.36
C THR A 615 -2.90 8.18 -0.87
N ALA A 616 -3.99 8.00 -1.59
CA ALA A 616 -5.20 7.35 -1.05
C ALA A 616 -5.60 7.82 0.37
N VAL A 617 -5.07 7.22 1.45
CA VAL A 617 -4.93 7.91 2.75
C VAL A 617 -3.89 9.06 2.87
N GLY A 618 -3.97 10.03 1.97
CA GLY A 618 -3.72 11.47 2.24
C GLY A 618 -4.92 12.37 1.90
N ILE A 619 -6.09 11.77 1.59
CA ILE A 619 -7.45 12.37 1.45
C ILE A 619 -8.26 12.65 2.76
N SER A 620 -9.06 11.74 3.37
CA SER A 620 -9.84 11.72 4.66
C SER A 620 -9.28 12.08 6.10
N TRP A 621 -8.24 11.51 6.69
CA TRP A 621 -7.50 12.24 7.73
C TRP A 621 -6.71 13.50 7.26
N THR A 622 -7.18 14.17 6.21
CA THR A 622 -6.83 15.51 5.74
C THR A 622 -8.09 16.34 5.60
N PHE A 623 -9.10 15.86 6.30
CA PHE A 623 -10.47 16.01 5.91
C PHE A 623 -11.32 15.96 7.25
N TYR A 624 -10.71 16.04 8.48
CA TYR A 624 -11.31 16.15 9.87
C TYR A 624 -10.62 16.74 11.18
N LEU A 625 -9.32 16.96 11.48
CA LEU A 625 -8.82 17.75 12.67
C LEU A 625 -8.59 19.19 12.26
N LEU A 626 -8.77 19.49 10.98
CA LEU A 626 -9.44 20.70 10.60
C LEU A 626 -10.97 20.70 10.97
N GLY A 627 -11.53 19.63 11.59
CA GLY A 627 -12.97 19.25 11.89
C GLY A 627 -13.69 18.77 13.33
N ARG A 628 -13.45 19.42 15.58
CA ARG A 628 -13.71 20.57 16.59
C ARG A 628 -12.94 21.92 16.32
N ASN A 629 -11.64 21.86 15.97
CA ASN A 629 -10.82 22.88 15.25
C ASN A 629 -11.34 23.44 13.88
N GLN A 630 -12.59 23.95 13.80
CA GLN A 630 -13.17 24.43 12.51
C GLN A 630 -12.33 25.51 11.86
N ASP A 631 -11.73 26.29 12.73
CA ASP A 631 -10.83 27.39 12.49
C ASP A 631 -9.57 26.97 11.75
N VAL A 632 -9.08 25.74 11.94
CA VAL A 632 -7.85 25.29 11.31
C VAL A 632 -8.17 24.97 9.85
N GLN A 633 -9.35 24.38 9.53
CA GLN A 633 -9.76 24.44 8.13
C GLN A 633 -10.09 25.85 7.72
N LYS A 634 -10.61 26.71 8.59
CA LYS A 634 -10.87 28.11 8.21
C LYS A 634 -9.62 28.88 7.76
N LYS A 635 -8.46 28.56 8.32
CA LYS A 635 -7.17 29.10 7.85
C LYS A 635 -6.70 28.42 6.57
N VAL A 636 -7.00 27.12 6.42
CA VAL A 636 -6.98 26.51 5.09
C VAL A 636 -7.88 27.31 4.17
N GLN A 637 -9.12 27.71 4.55
CA GLN A 637 -10.11 28.57 3.85
C GLN A 637 -9.62 30.00 3.57
N GLU A 638 -8.36 30.33 3.83
CA GLU A 638 -7.81 31.68 3.68
C GLU A 638 -6.47 31.75 2.87
N GLU A 639 -5.87 30.62 2.46
CA GLU A 639 -4.84 30.46 1.40
C GLU A 639 -5.31 30.52 -0.12
N LEU A 640 -5.87 29.46 -0.75
CA LEU A 640 -6.30 29.31 -2.17
C LEU A 640 -7.44 30.16 -2.82
N ASP A 641 -8.27 30.98 -2.16
CA ASP A 641 -9.04 32.05 -2.85
C ASP A 641 -8.06 32.97 -3.54
N SER A 642 -7.05 33.38 -2.76
CA SER A 642 -5.95 34.18 -3.25
C SER A 642 -5.18 33.49 -4.38
N ILE A 643 -5.35 32.17 -4.58
CA ILE A 643 -4.68 31.38 -5.62
C ILE A 643 -5.59 31.13 -6.84
N PHE A 644 -6.93 31.19 -6.73
CA PHE A 644 -7.84 30.75 -7.80
C PHE A 644 -9.14 31.56 -8.07
N GLY A 645 -9.56 32.55 -7.25
CA GLY A 645 -10.78 33.35 -7.53
C GLY A 645 -12.13 32.61 -7.45
N ASP A 646 -13.06 32.82 -8.40
CA ASP A 646 -14.43 32.29 -8.37
C ASP A 646 -14.83 31.44 -9.61
N ASP A 647 -13.94 30.58 -10.12
CA ASP A 647 -14.25 29.46 -11.06
C ASP A 647 -14.21 28.06 -10.40
N THR A 648 -15.38 27.44 -10.11
CA THR A 648 -15.48 26.12 -9.40
C THR A 648 -14.74 24.97 -10.07
N THR A 649 -14.31 25.15 -11.31
CA THR A 649 -13.76 24.12 -12.19
C THR A 649 -12.27 24.28 -12.52
N LYS A 650 -11.63 25.41 -12.15
CA LYS A 650 -10.21 25.70 -12.45
C LYS A 650 -9.20 24.75 -11.78
N GLN A 651 -8.69 23.80 -12.53
CA GLN A 651 -7.63 22.87 -12.13
C GLN A 651 -6.28 23.52 -11.76
N ALA A 652 -5.43 22.77 -11.05
CA ALA A 652 -4.21 23.25 -10.40
C ALA A 652 -2.92 22.98 -11.20
N THR A 653 -1.94 23.89 -11.11
CA THR A 653 -0.65 23.89 -11.83
C THR A 653 0.59 23.91 -10.93
N LEU A 654 1.76 23.50 -11.45
CA LEU A 654 3.06 23.52 -10.74
C LEU A 654 3.48 24.90 -10.15
N GLU A 655 2.78 26.00 -10.42
CA GLU A 655 2.97 27.27 -9.70
C GLU A 655 1.91 27.55 -8.64
N ASP A 656 0.65 27.15 -8.86
CA ASP A 656 -0.30 27.03 -7.75
C ASP A 656 0.36 26.19 -6.65
N LEU A 657 0.96 25.05 -7.04
CA LEU A 657 1.71 24.03 -6.28
C LEU A 657 2.62 24.57 -5.16
N LYS A 658 3.22 25.74 -5.36
CA LYS A 658 4.23 26.31 -4.46
C LYS A 658 3.67 27.36 -3.51
N ARG A 659 2.42 27.80 -3.72
CA ARG A 659 1.73 28.86 -2.97
C ARG A 659 1.02 28.36 -1.70
N MET A 660 1.33 27.14 -1.27
CA MET A 660 0.41 26.22 -0.62
C MET A 660 0.88 25.80 0.79
N LYS A 661 1.18 26.78 1.62
CA LYS A 661 2.18 26.67 2.68
C LYS A 661 1.56 26.36 4.02
N TYR A 662 0.50 27.07 4.41
CA TYR A 662 -0.21 26.81 5.67
C TYR A 662 -0.67 25.36 5.75
N LEU A 663 -1.23 24.98 4.62
CA LEU A 663 -1.68 23.69 4.20
C LEU A 663 -0.55 22.65 4.10
N GLU A 664 0.69 23.04 3.73
CA GLU A 664 1.87 22.19 3.94
C GLU A 664 2.27 21.98 5.40
N CYS A 665 1.83 22.87 6.28
CA CYS A 665 2.02 22.69 7.71
C CYS A 665 0.93 21.79 8.27
N VAL A 666 -0.27 21.85 7.69
CA VAL A 666 -1.34 20.87 7.93
C VAL A 666 -0.95 19.48 7.42
N ILE A 667 -0.37 19.34 6.21
CA ILE A 667 0.28 18.12 5.69
C ILE A 667 1.13 17.45 6.76
N LYS A 668 1.87 18.26 7.52
CA LYS A 668 2.94 17.80 8.38
C LYS A 668 2.57 17.63 9.84
N GLU A 669 1.78 18.53 10.43
CA GLU A 669 1.18 18.24 11.74
C GLU A 669 0.31 17.00 11.66
N SER A 670 -0.30 16.82 10.49
CA SER A 670 -1.04 15.64 10.28
C SER A 670 -0.14 14.42 10.33
N GLN A 671 0.98 14.47 9.61
CA GLN A 671 2.06 13.47 9.73
C GLN A 671 2.77 13.39 11.09
N ARG A 672 2.20 13.99 12.12
CA ARG A 672 2.61 13.80 13.48
C ARG A 672 1.51 13.13 14.29
N ILE A 673 0.30 13.67 14.26
CA ILE A 673 -0.75 13.23 15.18
C ILE A 673 -1.19 11.81 14.90
N PHE A 674 -1.03 11.28 13.70
CA PHE A 674 -0.55 9.92 13.56
C PHE A 674 0.42 9.90 12.33
N PRO A 675 1.15 8.81 12.06
CA PRO A 675 2.05 8.68 10.88
C PRO A 675 1.64 7.61 9.86
N SER A 676 2.17 7.61 8.62
CA SER A 676 1.83 6.59 7.60
C SER A 676 1.92 5.19 8.15
N VAL A 677 3.13 4.97 8.60
CA VAL A 677 3.85 3.72 8.66
C VAL A 677 4.44 3.84 10.04
N PRO A 678 3.64 3.45 11.07
CA PRO A 678 3.67 4.26 12.28
C PRO A 678 4.21 3.53 13.51
N ILE A 679 4.36 2.22 13.39
CA ILE A 679 5.65 1.67 13.72
C ILE A 679 6.53 1.79 12.51
N ILE A 680 7.81 1.88 12.82
CA ILE A 680 8.81 1.47 11.87
C ILE A 680 9.83 0.60 12.55
N ALA A 681 10.75 0.01 11.81
CA ALA A 681 11.65 -0.95 12.42
C ALA A 681 12.99 -1.11 11.63
N ARG A 682 14.06 -1.77 12.12
CA ARG A 682 15.32 -2.19 11.40
C ARG A 682 16.31 -3.24 11.99
N GLN A 683 16.74 -4.26 11.20
CA GLN A 683 17.61 -5.40 11.59
C GLN A 683 19.08 -5.08 11.86
N VAL A 684 19.78 -6.08 12.38
CA VAL A 684 21.19 -6.19 12.77
C VAL A 684 21.74 -7.61 12.39
N THR A 685 23.03 -7.74 11.99
CA THR A 685 23.76 -8.87 11.30
C THR A 685 25.25 -8.70 11.57
N THR A 686 25.73 -7.49 11.33
CA THR A 686 26.88 -6.85 11.92
C THR A 686 26.38 -6.20 13.18
N ASP A 687 27.07 -6.42 14.30
CA ASP A 687 26.71 -5.82 15.59
C ASP A 687 26.46 -4.30 15.44
N MET A 688 25.40 -3.80 16.07
CA MET A 688 25.14 -2.37 16.19
C MET A 688 25.36 -1.94 17.64
N ILE A 689 26.13 -0.87 17.83
CA ILE A 689 26.29 -0.23 19.14
C ILE A 689 25.28 0.92 19.21
N MET A 690 24.42 0.91 20.24
CA MET A 690 23.49 1.99 20.55
C MET A 690 24.19 3.15 21.25
N ILE A 691 23.53 4.31 21.36
CA ILE A 691 24.12 5.52 21.95
C ILE A 691 24.42 5.34 23.45
N ASP A 692 23.74 4.40 24.12
CA ASP A 692 24.02 3.97 25.49
C ASP A 692 25.12 2.89 25.62
N GLY A 693 25.85 2.61 24.52
CA GLY A 693 26.92 1.62 24.46
C GLY A 693 26.47 0.16 24.35
N LYS A 694 25.15 -0.14 24.39
CA LYS A 694 24.68 -1.53 24.33
C LYS A 694 24.78 -2.10 22.91
N THR A 695 25.35 -3.30 22.80
CA THR A 695 25.44 -4.03 21.54
C THR A 695 24.13 -4.77 21.24
N ILE A 696 23.47 -4.38 20.17
CA ILE A 696 22.47 -5.19 19.48
C ILE A 696 23.25 -6.15 18.56
N PRO A 697 23.18 -7.48 18.74
CA PRO A 697 23.89 -8.42 17.87
C PRO A 697 23.20 -8.62 16.51
N PRO A 698 23.84 -9.37 15.60
CA PRO A 698 23.13 -10.15 14.60
C PRO A 698 21.83 -10.75 15.12
N GLY A 699 20.75 -10.58 14.36
CA GLY A 699 19.41 -11.09 14.65
C GLY A 699 18.82 -10.45 15.87
N VAL A 700 19.02 -9.15 15.93
CA VAL A 700 18.07 -8.20 16.47
C VAL A 700 18.02 -6.99 15.55
N SER A 701 17.32 -5.92 15.94
CA SER A 701 16.18 -5.53 15.12
C SER A 701 15.44 -4.26 15.57
N VAL A 702 16.14 -3.15 15.72
CA VAL A 702 15.64 -1.92 16.35
C VAL A 702 14.33 -1.38 15.74
N ASN A 703 13.17 -1.59 16.42
CA ASN A 703 11.96 -0.83 16.06
C ASN A 703 12.29 0.64 16.22
N ILE A 704 11.67 1.54 15.47
CA ILE A 704 11.33 2.87 16.01
C ILE A 704 9.81 2.99 15.99
N THR A 705 9.19 4.00 16.54
CA THR A 705 7.72 4.11 16.45
C THR A 705 7.36 5.55 16.18
N PRO A 706 7.26 5.97 14.90
CA PRO A 706 6.86 7.32 14.52
C PRO A 706 5.67 7.80 15.32
N TYR A 707 4.67 6.97 15.63
CA TYR A 707 3.59 7.38 16.52
C TYR A 707 4.01 7.85 17.91
N LEU A 708 4.90 7.09 18.58
CA LEU A 708 5.40 7.43 19.90
C LEU A 708 6.38 8.60 19.82
N LEU A 709 7.27 8.58 18.83
CA LEU A 709 8.24 9.62 18.56
C LEU A 709 7.57 10.97 18.23
N HIS A 710 6.55 10.93 17.38
CA HIS A 710 5.66 12.05 17.02
C HIS A 710 4.73 12.45 18.19
N ARG A 711 4.74 11.69 19.29
CA ARG A 711 4.06 11.97 20.55
C ARG A 711 4.99 12.22 21.72
N ASP A 712 6.31 12.22 21.52
CA ASP A 712 7.26 12.55 22.56
C ASP A 712 6.90 13.96 23.07
N PRO A 713 6.43 14.11 24.34
CA PRO A 713 5.97 15.40 24.84
C PRO A 713 7.12 16.41 24.98
N VAL A 714 8.38 15.96 24.94
CA VAL A 714 9.57 16.81 24.91
C VAL A 714 9.74 17.47 23.54
N VAL A 715 9.37 16.78 22.45
CA VAL A 715 9.43 17.33 21.08
C VAL A 715 8.11 18.02 20.70
N PHE A 716 6.98 17.49 21.18
CA PHE A 716 5.64 17.90 20.80
C PHE A 716 4.73 18.10 22.03
N PRO A 717 4.86 19.23 22.73
CA PRO A 717 4.02 19.56 23.88
C PRO A 717 2.52 19.44 23.56
N ASN A 718 1.74 18.82 24.44
CA ASN A 718 0.35 18.40 24.19
C ASN A 718 0.24 17.54 22.91
N PRO A 719 0.83 16.33 22.89
CA PRO A 719 1.06 15.59 21.65
C PRO A 719 -0.22 15.10 20.96
N GLU A 720 -1.33 14.92 21.67
CA GLU A 720 -2.60 14.52 21.05
C GLU A 720 -3.42 15.72 20.50
N LYS A 721 -3.03 16.98 20.77
CA LYS A 721 -3.69 18.21 20.29
C LYS A 721 -3.12 18.64 18.93
N PHE A 722 -3.98 18.80 17.94
CA PHE A 722 -3.60 19.25 16.60
C PHE A 722 -3.22 20.71 16.57
N ASP A 723 -2.10 20.97 15.92
CA ASP A 723 -1.58 22.30 15.76
C ASP A 723 -0.63 22.40 14.55
N PRO A 724 -1.15 22.69 13.34
CA PRO A 724 -0.34 22.94 12.15
C PRO A 724 0.72 24.02 12.32
N SER A 725 0.61 24.92 13.32
CA SER A 725 1.68 25.88 13.61
C SER A 725 2.99 25.21 13.98
N ARG A 726 2.99 23.97 14.50
CA ARG A 726 4.21 23.18 14.75
C ARG A 726 5.09 22.99 13.52
N PHE A 727 4.51 23.12 12.31
CA PHE A 727 5.21 22.92 11.05
C PHE A 727 5.40 24.19 10.23
N PHE A 728 5.06 25.35 10.81
CA PHE A 728 5.60 26.62 10.34
C PHE A 728 7.14 26.56 10.40
N PRO A 729 7.86 27.24 9.47
CA PRO A 729 9.32 27.17 9.39
C PRO A 729 10.02 27.45 10.73
N GLU A 730 9.63 28.54 11.41
CA GLU A 730 10.15 29.00 12.69
C GLU A 730 10.02 27.95 13.80
N ASN A 731 8.85 27.31 13.90
CA ASN A 731 8.56 26.27 14.89
C ASN A 731 9.20 24.90 14.56
N SER A 732 9.87 24.81 13.40
CA SER A 732 10.56 23.60 12.95
C SER A 732 12.10 23.71 13.05
N LEU A 733 12.67 24.91 13.18
CA LEU A 733 14.12 25.16 13.12
C LEU A 733 14.96 24.32 14.09
N ASN A 734 14.48 24.17 15.34
CA ASN A 734 15.20 23.49 16.41
C ASN A 734 14.74 22.02 16.61
N ARG A 735 13.86 21.50 15.75
CA ARG A 735 13.38 20.12 15.83
C ARG A 735 14.40 19.19 15.18
N SER A 736 14.74 18.08 15.85
CA SER A 736 15.58 17.04 15.22
C SER A 736 14.93 16.55 13.93
N PRO A 737 15.67 16.44 12.80
CA PRO A 737 15.22 15.79 11.58
C PRO A 737 14.79 14.33 11.77
N PHE A 738 15.07 13.75 12.96
CA PHE A 738 14.75 12.37 13.36
C PHE A 738 13.75 12.31 14.53
N ALA A 739 13.05 13.41 14.81
CA ALA A 739 11.86 13.41 15.67
C ALA A 739 10.54 13.57 14.87
N TYR A 740 10.65 13.93 13.58
CA TYR A 740 9.54 14.01 12.65
C TYR A 740 9.99 13.43 11.32
N ILE A 741 9.64 12.17 11.12
CA ILE A 741 10.18 11.29 10.09
C ILE A 741 9.02 10.51 9.51
N PRO A 742 8.31 11.16 8.60
CA PRO A 742 6.97 10.77 8.25
C PRO A 742 7.12 10.02 6.92
N PHE A 743 7.45 10.76 5.86
CA PHE A 743 8.11 10.40 4.59
C PHE A 743 9.49 9.81 4.83
N SER A 744 9.69 9.34 6.05
CA SER A 744 10.90 8.77 6.48
C SER A 744 12.03 9.82 6.35
N ALA A 745 13.31 9.44 6.19
CA ALA A 745 14.45 10.35 5.94
C ALA A 745 15.70 9.61 5.37
N GLY A 746 16.87 10.24 5.22
CA GLY A 746 18.17 9.57 4.95
C GLY A 746 18.23 8.69 3.67
N PRO A 747 19.12 7.66 3.59
CA PRO A 747 19.31 6.92 2.33
C PRO A 747 18.01 6.35 1.79
N ARG A 748 17.06 6.03 2.69
CA ARG A 748 15.67 5.79 2.36
C ARG A 748 14.67 6.78 2.98
N ASN A 749 14.63 8.05 2.54
CA ASN A 749 13.50 8.97 2.82
C ASN A 749 12.16 8.50 2.23
N CYS A 750 11.64 9.12 1.18
CA CYS A 750 11.07 8.30 0.11
C CYS A 750 11.56 8.74 -1.30
N ILE A 751 11.65 7.87 -2.33
CA ILE A 751 12.07 8.32 -3.71
C ILE A 751 10.90 8.80 -4.52
N GLY A 752 9.73 8.78 -3.89
CA GLY A 752 8.63 9.42 -4.47
C GLY A 752 8.99 10.88 -4.44
N GLN A 753 9.95 11.34 -3.61
CA GLN A 753 10.01 12.66 -3.06
C GLN A 753 10.09 13.90 -4.01
N LYS A 754 9.70 13.82 -5.30
CA LYS A 754 8.90 14.83 -6.04
C LYS A 754 7.50 14.42 -6.66
N PHE A 755 6.87 13.25 -6.39
CA PHE A 755 5.60 12.75 -6.97
C PHE A 755 4.25 12.95 -6.20
N ALA A 756 4.05 12.92 -4.85
CA ALA A 756 3.10 13.47 -3.72
C ALA A 756 3.36 14.39 -2.25
N MET A 757 4.16 15.50 -1.70
CA MET A 757 5.35 16.64 -1.95
C MET A 757 6.11 17.45 -3.36
N PHE A 758 5.90 17.66 -4.80
CA PHE A 758 4.88 17.67 -6.12
C PHE A 758 3.62 16.65 -6.84
N GLU A 759 2.82 15.55 -6.34
CA GLU A 759 1.30 15.03 -6.07
C GLU A 759 0.51 14.96 -4.60
N LEU A 760 0.95 15.26 -3.33
CA LEU A 760 0.49 16.18 -2.18
C LEU A 760 -0.10 17.54 -2.75
N LYS A 761 -0.50 18.83 -2.58
CA LYS A 761 -1.05 19.70 -3.80
C LYS A 761 -2.33 19.34 -4.76
N VAL A 762 -2.51 19.33 -6.13
CA VAL A 762 -3.70 18.99 -7.07
C VAL A 762 -5.04 18.39 -6.58
N VAL A 763 -5.12 17.79 -5.42
CA VAL A 763 -6.36 17.33 -4.85
C VAL A 763 -6.65 18.13 -3.55
N LEU A 764 -5.76 18.98 -2.93
CA LEU A 764 -6.07 20.05 -1.86
C LEU A 764 -5.88 21.83 -1.90
N SER A 765 -6.04 22.99 -2.82
CA SER A 765 -6.62 23.65 -4.28
C SER A 765 -8.02 23.52 -5.25
N ARG A 766 -8.73 22.33 -5.55
CA ARG A 766 -9.93 21.61 -6.15
C ARG A 766 -10.82 20.78 -5.11
N VAL A 767 -10.38 20.06 -4.03
CA VAL A 767 -11.21 19.58 -2.84
C VAL A 767 -12.34 20.51 -2.28
N LEU A 768 -12.19 21.30 -1.22
CA LEU A 768 -13.21 22.14 -0.55
C LEU A 768 -13.86 23.38 -1.19
N ARG A 769 -13.39 24.02 -2.24
CA ARG A 769 -13.74 25.40 -2.55
C ARG A 769 -15.14 25.27 -3.14
N SER A 770 -15.45 24.19 -3.85
CA SER A 770 -16.81 23.79 -4.02
C SER A 770 -17.38 23.08 -2.79
N PHE A 771 -16.69 22.47 -1.80
CA PHE A 771 -17.27 21.52 -0.74
C PHE A 771 -16.79 21.94 0.73
N ILE A 772 -17.67 22.45 1.64
CA ILE A 772 -17.43 22.45 3.12
C ILE A 772 -17.08 21.07 3.62
N ILE A 773 -16.24 20.85 4.63
CA ILE A 773 -16.20 19.59 5.39
C ILE A 773 -17.06 19.67 6.68
N GLU A 774 -17.33 18.56 7.37
CA GLU A 774 -18.26 18.37 8.49
C GLU A 774 -17.86 17.12 9.28
N SER A 775 -18.39 16.81 10.49
CA SER A 775 -17.99 15.67 11.36
C SER A 775 -18.94 15.30 12.55
N LEU A 776 -18.78 14.15 13.27
CA LEU A 776 -19.80 13.68 14.27
C LEU A 776 -19.61 12.37 15.18
N GLU A 777 -18.43 11.98 15.65
CA GLU A 777 -18.29 11.56 17.09
C GLU A 777 -17.25 12.53 17.75
N PRO A 778 -16.58 12.24 18.90
CA PRO A 778 -15.54 13.10 19.53
C PRO A 778 -14.24 12.42 20.06
N GLN A 779 -13.07 13.08 19.97
CA GLN A 779 -11.69 12.51 19.84
C GLN A 779 -11.41 11.15 20.48
N ASP A 780 -11.74 11.06 21.76
CA ASP A 780 -11.49 9.96 22.68
C ASP A 780 -11.93 8.60 22.14
N LYS A 781 -13.08 8.56 21.47
CA LYS A 781 -13.67 7.33 20.92
C LYS A 781 -13.01 6.91 19.62
N ILE A 782 -12.03 7.70 19.15
CA ILE A 782 -11.61 7.57 17.77
C ILE A 782 -10.91 6.31 17.60
N LYS A 783 -11.13 5.83 16.41
CA LYS A 783 -11.11 4.47 16.18
C LYS A 783 -9.65 4.12 15.89
N PHE A 784 -8.77 4.12 16.89
CA PHE A 784 -7.31 3.95 16.77
C PHE A 784 -6.52 2.66 17.22
N THR A 785 -6.36 1.59 16.38
CA THR A 785 -5.39 0.41 16.33
C THR A 785 -4.44 0.27 15.07
N VAL A 786 -3.19 -0.28 15.01
CA VAL A 786 -2.31 -0.23 13.77
C VAL A 786 -2.80 -0.79 12.40
N GLU A 787 -4.04 -1.18 12.07
CA GLU A 787 -4.23 -1.98 10.85
C GLU A 787 -3.54 -1.67 9.45
N ILE A 788 -2.42 -2.33 9.15
CA ILE A 788 -1.26 -1.81 8.44
C ILE A 788 -0.75 -0.47 8.97
N VAL A 789 -1.55 0.53 8.83
CA VAL A 789 -1.16 1.89 8.59
C VAL A 789 -2.45 2.65 8.83
N THR A 790 -2.43 3.89 9.26
CA THR A 790 -3.52 4.61 9.95
C THR A 790 -5.03 4.51 9.54
N LYS A 791 -5.67 3.33 9.56
CA LYS A 791 -7.11 2.92 9.63
C LYS A 791 -8.09 3.61 10.66
N PRO A 792 -9.41 3.22 10.76
CA PRO A 792 -10.44 3.43 11.80
C PRO A 792 -11.41 2.23 12.14
N LYS A 793 -11.19 0.95 11.79
CA LYS A 793 -12.16 -0.20 11.90
C LYS A 793 -13.35 -0.19 10.96
N ASP A 794 -13.72 1.00 10.54
CA ASP A 794 -15.13 1.26 10.48
C ASP A 794 -15.60 2.26 9.38
N GLY A 795 -14.77 3.16 8.83
CA GLY A 795 -15.16 4.38 8.07
C GLY A 795 -14.92 5.68 8.86
N ILE A 796 -15.65 6.82 8.64
CA ILE A 796 -16.07 7.93 9.60
C ILE A 796 -17.36 8.78 9.17
N ASN A 797 -18.63 8.31 8.94
CA ASN A 797 -20.00 8.94 8.65
C ASN A 797 -20.29 10.28 7.82
N VAL A 798 -20.15 11.55 8.32
CA VAL A 798 -20.19 12.94 7.67
C VAL A 798 -20.79 14.28 8.18
N ARG A 799 -21.54 15.24 7.52
CA ARG A 799 -22.39 15.39 6.26
C ARG A 799 -21.84 16.37 5.20
N LEU A 800 -21.89 16.13 3.87
CA LEU A 800 -21.29 16.81 2.62
C LEU A 800 -21.86 18.21 2.22
N THR A 801 -21.26 19.22 1.54
CA THR A 801 -21.90 20.59 1.41
C THR A 801 -21.35 21.51 0.32
N PRO A 802 -21.92 21.51 -0.90
CA PRO A 802 -21.46 22.32 -1.99
C PRO A 802 -21.41 23.80 -1.75
N ARG A 803 -20.81 24.43 -2.73
CA ARG A 803 -20.41 25.82 -2.74
C ARG A 803 -20.45 26.46 -4.11
N ASN A 804 -20.76 25.63 -5.11
CA ASN A 804 -22.04 25.85 -5.78
C ASN A 804 -23.22 25.72 -4.76
N LEU A 805 -23.41 26.77 -3.92
CA LEU A 805 -23.67 26.66 -2.47
C LEU A 805 -25.09 26.31 -1.98
N LYS A 806 -26.01 25.72 -2.77
CA LYS A 806 -27.42 25.57 -2.32
C LYS A 806 -28.03 24.16 -2.18
N LYS A 807 -28.48 23.47 -3.24
CA LYS A 807 -29.42 22.34 -3.00
C LYS A 807 -28.81 20.98 -2.66
N ILE A 808 -27.68 20.63 -3.28
CA ILE A 808 -26.87 19.49 -2.84
C ILE A 808 -26.03 19.89 -1.62
N VAL A 809 -26.30 21.06 -1.03
CA VAL A 809 -25.60 21.68 0.09
C VAL A 809 -26.41 21.53 1.34
N GLU A 810 -27.58 22.14 1.42
CA GLU A 810 -28.36 22.24 2.66
C GLU A 810 -28.69 20.89 3.24
N LEU A 811 -29.16 19.94 2.42
CA LEU A 811 -29.44 18.54 2.81
C LEU A 811 -28.25 17.86 3.45
N VAL A 812 -27.12 18.49 3.24
CA VAL A 812 -25.78 18.01 3.30
C VAL A 812 -24.99 18.93 4.33
N ASN A 813 -25.55 20.09 4.69
CA ASN A 813 -25.20 21.13 5.68
C ASN A 813 -24.79 20.78 7.13
N LYS A 814 -24.93 19.52 7.55
CA LYS A 814 -25.48 19.21 8.90
C LYS A 814 -25.09 17.91 9.69
N PHE A 815 -24.00 17.19 9.49
CA PHE A 815 -23.38 16.33 10.52
C PHE A 815 -22.01 17.03 10.96
N PRO A 816 -21.89 17.91 12.02
CA PRO A 816 -20.93 19.08 12.25
C PRO A 816 -19.33 19.01 12.39
N GLY A 817 -18.56 19.70 11.51
CA GLY A 817 -17.06 19.65 11.29
C GLY A 817 -16.51 20.49 10.07
N PRO A 818 -15.29 20.25 9.47
CA PRO A 818 -14.31 21.24 8.93
C PRO A 818 -14.74 22.27 7.88
N ALA A 819 -14.48 23.55 8.11
CA ALA A 819 -15.04 24.60 7.27
C ALA A 819 -14.31 24.85 5.92
N ALA A 820 -14.95 25.38 4.87
CA ALA A 820 -14.34 25.44 3.51
C ALA A 820 -14.41 26.75 2.74
N TRP A 821 -13.53 26.84 1.78
CA TRP A 821 -13.41 27.86 0.78
C TRP A 821 -14.54 28.00 -0.26
N PRO A 822 -14.69 29.09 -1.05
CA PRO A 822 -15.69 29.32 -2.13
C PRO A 822 -15.80 28.55 -3.46
N ILE A 823 -14.72 28.22 -4.22
CA ILE A 823 -14.83 27.75 -5.62
C ILE A 823 -14.25 26.38 -6.10
N ILE A 824 -12.96 26.20 -6.40
CA ILE A 824 -12.34 24.89 -6.62
C ILE A 824 -12.20 24.08 -5.30
N GLY A 825 -11.15 24.14 -4.46
CA GLY A 825 -11.03 23.21 -3.31
C GLY A 825 -10.61 23.53 -1.81
N ASN A 826 -9.86 22.75 -1.02
CA ASN A 826 -8.97 21.60 -1.27
C ASN A 826 -8.33 21.69 -2.78
N ALA A 827 -7.56 20.90 -3.75
CA ALA A 827 -6.24 21.02 -4.81
C ALA A 827 -4.65 21.53 -4.66
N LEU A 828 -3.98 21.55 -3.49
CA LEU A 828 -2.91 22.32 -2.80
C LEU A 828 -2.48 21.48 -1.51
N GLU A 829 -2.95 20.25 -1.34
CA GLU A 829 -2.51 19.26 -0.34
C GLU A 829 -2.60 17.78 -0.94
N LEU A 830 -2.84 17.50 -2.31
CA LEU A 830 -2.62 16.35 -3.37
C LEU A 830 -2.29 16.44 -5.04
N MET A 831 -1.23 16.76 -5.96
CA MET A 831 0.00 17.73 -6.31
C MET A 831 1.52 17.96 -5.68
N ILE A 832 2.14 17.29 -4.63
CA ILE A 832 3.46 16.93 -3.91
C ILE A 832 4.72 15.49 -4.28
N PRO A 833 5.68 14.59 -3.57
CA PRO A 833 5.91 13.13 -2.92
C PRO A 833 4.97 11.88 -2.51
N PRO A 834 4.79 10.74 -3.28
CA PRO A 834 4.05 9.55 -2.88
C PRO A 834 4.90 8.91 -1.81
N GLU A 835 4.51 9.27 -0.60
CA GLU A 835 5.06 8.94 0.67
C GLU A 835 4.55 9.96 1.67
N ASP A 836 4.24 11.18 1.20
CA ASP A 836 3.66 12.31 1.89
C ASP A 836 2.14 12.27 1.84
N PHE A 837 1.59 11.59 0.84
CA PHE A 837 0.17 11.29 0.76
C PHE A 837 -0.16 10.11 1.68
N MET A 838 0.44 10.04 2.87
CA MET A 838 -0.15 9.25 3.95
C MET A 838 -0.34 9.89 5.27
N PRO A 839 0.73 10.48 5.72
CA PRO A 839 0.88 10.90 7.86
C PRO A 839 -0.19 11.98 7.97
N LEU A 840 -0.44 12.56 6.81
CA LEU A 840 -1.56 13.33 6.39
C LEU A 840 -2.88 12.60 6.67
N LEU A 841 -3.34 11.53 5.99
CA LEU A 841 -4.32 10.63 6.63
C LEU A 841 -3.74 9.65 7.62
N CYS A 842 -2.98 10.21 8.53
CA CYS A 842 -2.81 9.61 9.81
C CYS A 842 -3.40 10.55 10.86
N THR A 843 -3.46 11.86 10.64
CA THR A 843 -4.07 12.74 11.64
C THR A 843 -5.54 12.96 11.62
N TYR A 844 -6.05 13.69 10.62
CA TYR A 844 -7.10 14.66 10.88
C TYR A 844 -8.20 14.10 11.75
N TYR A 845 -8.88 13.10 11.25
CA TYR A 845 -9.41 11.94 11.96
C TYR A 845 -9.25 11.70 13.47
N LYS A 846 -8.35 12.31 14.26
CA LYS A 846 -8.39 12.15 15.71
C LYS A 846 -9.65 12.75 16.36
N GLU A 847 -9.98 14.05 16.25
CA GLU A 847 -10.96 14.74 17.14
C GLU A 847 -12.49 14.43 17.09
N TRP A 848 -13.02 13.66 16.14
CA TRP A 848 -14.47 13.61 15.82
C TRP A 848 -15.10 12.19 15.41
N PRO A 849 -14.75 11.06 16.06
CA PRO A 849 -14.79 9.60 15.74
C PRO A 849 -15.72 8.74 14.90
N LYS A 850 -16.73 9.26 14.21
CA LYS A 850 -17.72 8.40 13.54
C LYS A 850 -18.09 8.88 12.19
N TYR A 851 -17.89 10.19 11.92
CA TYR A 851 -18.43 11.12 10.91
C TYR A 851 -17.45 12.24 10.32
N PHE A 852 -17.20 12.45 8.96
CA PHE A 852 -16.76 13.68 8.17
C PHE A 852 -16.54 13.82 6.60
N ARG A 853 -16.90 15.00 6.00
CA ARG A 853 -17.45 15.25 4.61
C ARG A 853 -16.50 15.83 3.54
N VAL A 854 -16.02 15.15 2.51
CA VAL A 854 -14.98 15.81 1.70
C VAL A 854 -15.08 15.55 0.23
N TRP A 855 -15.70 16.49 -0.47
CA TRP A 855 -14.96 17.46 -1.25
C TRP A 855 -13.67 16.96 -1.97
N VAL A 856 -13.54 17.08 -3.31
CA VAL A 856 -12.35 16.88 -4.23
C VAL A 856 -12.27 17.84 -5.47
N GLY A 857 -13.31 18.60 -5.84
CA GLY A 857 -13.37 19.42 -7.08
C GLY A 857 -14.58 20.31 -7.12
N ASN A 858 -15.48 20.09 -8.10
CA ASN A 858 -16.92 19.92 -7.87
C ASN A 858 -17.28 18.49 -7.33
N ILE A 859 -16.28 17.69 -6.89
CA ILE A 859 -16.40 16.39 -6.17
C ILE A 859 -16.84 16.50 -4.72
N PRO A 860 -17.74 15.66 -4.20
CA PRO A 860 -17.92 15.13 -2.82
C PRO A 860 -17.39 13.73 -2.44
N LEU A 861 -17.10 13.48 -1.16
CA LEU A 861 -17.20 12.12 -0.57
C LEU A 861 -17.74 12.06 0.93
N LEU A 862 -18.83 11.31 1.32
CA LEU A 862 -19.23 11.12 2.77
C LEU A 862 -18.33 10.02 3.41
N PHE A 863 -18.50 9.51 4.66
CA PHE A 863 -17.78 8.41 5.33
C PHE A 863 -18.69 7.33 6.02
N LEU A 864 -18.20 6.29 6.77
CA LEU A 864 -18.99 5.28 7.54
C LEU A 864 -18.82 5.08 9.10
N CYS A 865 -17.81 5.51 9.90
CA CYS A 865 -17.42 4.74 11.11
C CYS A 865 -18.40 4.28 12.18
N ASN A 866 -18.92 3.12 11.87
CA ASN A 866 -18.64 1.89 12.59
C ASN A 866 -18.56 0.78 11.52
N ALA A 867 -17.98 -0.38 11.82
CA ALA A 867 -17.96 -1.50 10.89
C ALA A 867 -19.38 -1.94 10.55
N LYS A 868 -20.33 -1.69 11.48
CA LYS A 868 -21.80 -1.72 11.32
C LYS A 868 -22.31 -0.86 10.15
N GLU A 869 -21.60 0.20 9.80
CA GLU A 869 -21.90 1.05 8.68
C GLU A 869 -21.17 0.59 7.40
N ILE A 870 -19.91 0.13 7.45
CA ILE A 870 -19.23 -0.61 6.34
C ILE A 870 -20.02 -1.82 5.88
N GLU A 871 -20.58 -2.54 6.83
CA GLU A 871 -21.54 -3.63 6.65
C GLU A 871 -22.71 -3.21 5.76
N ALA A 872 -23.21 -1.97 5.86
CA ALA A 872 -24.28 -1.44 5.00
C ALA A 872 -23.88 -1.24 3.53
N VAL A 873 -22.58 -1.25 3.18
CA VAL A 873 -22.14 -1.10 1.78
C VAL A 873 -21.40 -2.33 1.25
N CYS A 874 -20.58 -2.99 2.06
CA CYS A 874 -19.98 -4.26 1.64
C CYS A 874 -20.98 -5.42 1.60
N SER A 875 -22.16 -5.32 2.22
CA SER A 875 -23.21 -6.35 2.07
C SER A 875 -24.12 -6.16 0.85
N SER A 876 -24.06 -5.01 0.17
CA SER A 876 -25.01 -4.70 -0.91
C SER A 876 -24.69 -5.43 -2.22
N SER A 877 -25.75 -5.74 -2.98
CA SER A 877 -25.75 -6.51 -4.23
C SER A 877 -26.20 -5.73 -5.47
N THR A 878 -26.86 -4.57 -5.33
CA THR A 878 -27.01 -3.59 -6.43
C THR A 878 -25.70 -2.83 -6.64
N LEU A 879 -25.00 -2.65 -5.53
CA LEU A 879 -23.61 -2.26 -5.48
C LEU A 879 -22.68 -3.36 -6.10
N ILE A 880 -22.72 -3.56 -7.45
CA ILE A 880 -21.96 -4.59 -8.23
C ILE A 880 -21.41 -4.27 -9.66
N ASP A 881 -21.32 -3.01 -10.13
CA ASP A 881 -20.63 -2.55 -11.38
C ASP A 881 -19.18 -1.95 -11.12
N LYS A 882 -18.17 -1.68 -11.98
CA LYS A 882 -16.97 -0.84 -11.55
C LYS A 882 -16.07 -0.25 -12.66
N SER A 883 -15.88 1.05 -12.91
CA SER A 883 -16.44 2.36 -12.52
C SER A 883 -15.93 3.51 -13.55
N SER A 884 -15.05 4.48 -13.24
CA SER A 884 -14.14 5.49 -13.97
C SER A 884 -12.86 6.17 -13.29
N SER A 885 -12.04 5.50 -12.45
CA SER A 885 -10.76 5.82 -11.78
C SER A 885 -9.97 4.57 -11.28
N TYR A 886 -10.32 3.35 -11.58
CA TYR A 886 -9.56 2.58 -12.54
C TYR A 886 -9.69 3.11 -13.99
N ASP A 887 -10.17 4.31 -14.37
CA ASP A 887 -10.15 4.82 -15.78
C ASP A 887 -8.82 4.81 -16.47
N TYR A 888 -7.79 4.29 -15.82
CA TYR A 888 -6.46 4.31 -16.34
C TYR A 888 -5.68 2.98 -16.39
N LEU A 889 -6.25 1.76 -16.56
CA LEU A 889 -5.52 0.58 -17.11
C LEU A 889 -6.14 -0.35 -18.22
N HIS A 890 -7.22 -0.06 -18.97
CA HIS A 890 -7.91 -0.99 -19.92
C HIS A 890 -7.06 -1.55 -21.06
N PRO A 891 -6.18 -0.85 -21.75
CA PRO A 891 -5.20 -1.51 -22.59
C PRO A 891 -3.89 -1.29 -21.86
N TRP A 892 -3.50 -2.09 -20.86
CA TRP A 892 -3.54 -3.56 -20.86
C TRP A 892 -4.84 -4.24 -20.49
N LEU A 893 -5.45 -3.98 -19.35
CA LEU A 893 -6.38 -4.91 -18.68
C LEU A 893 -7.50 -5.57 -19.47
N GLY A 894 -7.74 -5.13 -20.68
CA GLY A 894 -8.91 -5.31 -21.49
C GLY A 894 -10.11 -5.23 -20.60
N ARG A 895 -11.02 -6.14 -20.83
CA ARG A 895 -12.20 -6.29 -19.99
C ARG A 895 -12.16 -7.62 -19.23
N GLY A 896 -10.98 -8.00 -18.73
CA GLY A 896 -10.76 -9.22 -17.93
C GLY A 896 -11.53 -9.16 -16.61
N LEU A 897 -11.32 -10.15 -15.73
CA LEU A 897 -12.06 -10.31 -14.45
C LEU A 897 -12.14 -9.09 -13.51
N LEU A 898 -11.41 -8.02 -13.81
CA LEU A 898 -10.98 -7.07 -12.81
C LEU A 898 -11.40 -5.63 -13.00
N THR A 899 -11.28 -5.20 -14.25
CA THR A 899 -11.93 -4.03 -14.84
C THR A 899 -13.41 -4.24 -15.05
N SER A 900 -13.79 -5.49 -15.31
CA SER A 900 -15.08 -5.79 -15.87
C SER A 900 -16.20 -5.41 -14.91
N THR A 901 -17.35 -5.13 -15.51
CA THR A 901 -18.49 -4.50 -14.83
C THR A 901 -19.77 -5.24 -15.17
N GLY A 902 -20.85 -4.87 -14.47
CA GLY A 902 -22.14 -5.53 -14.44
C GLY A 902 -22.05 -7.04 -14.71
N LYS A 903 -22.51 -7.42 -15.91
CA LYS A 903 -22.57 -8.82 -16.36
C LYS A 903 -21.23 -9.41 -16.80
N LYS A 904 -20.31 -8.68 -17.46
CA LYS A 904 -19.02 -9.27 -17.89
C LYS A 904 -18.21 -9.75 -16.69
N TRP A 905 -18.25 -8.97 -15.59
CA TRP A 905 -17.65 -9.38 -14.33
C TRP A 905 -18.22 -10.69 -13.79
N GLN A 906 -19.55 -10.78 -13.67
CA GLN A 906 -20.23 -11.95 -13.10
C GLN A 906 -19.87 -13.24 -13.86
N THR A 907 -19.73 -13.16 -15.19
CA THR A 907 -19.34 -14.28 -16.05
C THR A 907 -17.90 -14.74 -15.78
N ARG A 908 -16.90 -13.85 -15.90
CA ARG A 908 -15.48 -14.20 -15.64
C ARG A 908 -15.28 -14.72 -14.21
N ARG A 909 -16.00 -14.12 -13.26
CA ARG A 909 -16.00 -14.54 -11.86
C ARG A 909 -16.48 -15.98 -11.67
N LYS A 910 -17.57 -16.35 -12.35
CA LYS A 910 -18.15 -17.69 -12.26
C LYS A 910 -17.19 -18.73 -12.86
N LEU A 911 -16.58 -18.41 -14.00
CA LEU A 911 -15.64 -19.28 -14.71
C LEU A 911 -14.41 -19.64 -13.87
N LEU A 912 -13.78 -18.64 -13.24
CA LEU A 912 -12.45 -18.81 -12.67
C LEU A 912 -12.45 -19.18 -11.17
N THR A 913 -13.59 -19.06 -10.50
CA THR A 913 -13.80 -19.52 -9.11
C THR A 913 -13.42 -20.99 -8.79
N PRO A 914 -13.61 -22.00 -9.68
CA PRO A 914 -13.39 -23.42 -9.35
C PRO A 914 -11.92 -23.85 -9.30
N SER A 915 -11.03 -23.24 -10.10
CA SER A 915 -9.56 -23.48 -10.14
C SER A 915 -8.84 -23.12 -8.84
N PHE A 916 -9.66 -22.83 -7.84
CA PHE A 916 -9.45 -22.01 -6.69
C PHE A 916 -10.20 -22.66 -5.50
N HIS A 917 -10.07 -23.99 -5.44
CA HIS A 917 -10.58 -24.87 -4.42
C HIS A 917 -9.46 -25.75 -3.82
N PHE A 918 -9.28 -25.71 -2.50
CA PHE A 918 -8.10 -26.18 -1.74
C PHE A 918 -7.49 -27.54 -2.12
N ARG A 919 -8.29 -28.47 -2.65
CA ARG A 919 -7.83 -29.78 -3.14
C ARG A 919 -6.88 -29.69 -4.34
N ILE A 920 -7.01 -28.66 -5.16
CA ILE A 920 -6.15 -28.39 -6.31
C ILE A 920 -4.80 -27.86 -5.82
N LEU A 921 -4.83 -26.94 -4.85
CA LEU A 921 -3.70 -26.04 -4.60
C LEU A 921 -2.75 -26.54 -3.50
N ASP A 922 -3.13 -27.67 -2.88
CA ASP A 922 -2.24 -28.67 -2.29
C ASP A 922 -1.23 -29.28 -3.31
N GLY A 923 -1.51 -29.21 -4.62
CA GLY A 923 -0.60 -29.67 -5.68
C GLY A 923 0.66 -28.80 -5.87
N PHE A 924 0.61 -27.53 -5.47
CA PHE A 924 1.67 -26.55 -5.72
C PHE A 924 2.73 -26.50 -4.59
N ILE A 925 2.54 -27.24 -3.49
CA ILE A 925 3.47 -27.25 -2.36
C ILE A 925 4.92 -27.65 -2.72
N PRO A 926 5.18 -28.59 -3.65
CA PRO A 926 6.54 -28.87 -4.14
C PRO A 926 7.16 -27.65 -4.82
N VAL A 927 6.49 -27.09 -5.83
CA VAL A 927 6.89 -25.89 -6.60
C VAL A 927 7.32 -24.77 -5.64
N PHE A 928 6.51 -24.47 -4.63
CA PHE A 928 6.83 -23.47 -3.62
C PHE A 928 8.10 -23.80 -2.82
N ASN A 929 8.33 -25.06 -2.45
CA ASN A 929 9.50 -25.48 -1.68
C ASN A 929 10.77 -25.49 -2.52
N ASP A 930 10.68 -25.84 -3.79
CA ASP A 930 11.83 -26.10 -4.65
C ASP A 930 12.40 -24.78 -5.17
N HIS A 931 11.58 -23.84 -5.61
CA HIS A 931 12.04 -22.46 -5.86
C HIS A 931 12.53 -21.79 -4.57
N SER A 932 11.97 -22.13 -3.40
CA SER A 932 12.51 -21.71 -2.09
C SER A 932 13.83 -22.38 -1.69
N ASN A 933 14.22 -23.51 -2.29
CA ASN A 933 15.52 -24.16 -2.06
C ASN A 933 16.59 -23.41 -2.85
N THR A 934 16.40 -23.28 -4.16
CA THR A 934 17.20 -22.45 -5.08
C THR A 934 17.44 -21.07 -4.47
N LEU A 935 16.39 -20.50 -3.88
CA LEU A 935 16.46 -19.23 -3.17
C LEU A 935 17.43 -19.25 -1.98
N ILE A 936 17.31 -20.20 -1.06
CA ILE A 936 18.19 -20.29 0.12
C ILE A 936 19.64 -20.50 -0.32
N GLU A 937 19.88 -21.28 -1.35
CA GLU A 937 21.22 -21.53 -1.89
C GLU A 937 21.84 -20.25 -2.46
N ILE A 938 21.09 -19.52 -3.30
CA ILE A 938 21.47 -18.20 -3.79
C ILE A 938 21.78 -17.29 -2.59
N LEU A 939 20.90 -17.20 -1.60
CA LEU A 939 21.12 -16.37 -0.41
C LEU A 939 22.37 -16.80 0.39
N THR A 940 22.61 -18.10 0.55
CA THR A 940 23.76 -18.67 1.26
C THR A 940 25.08 -18.31 0.59
N GLN A 941 25.18 -18.49 -0.73
CA GLN A 941 26.35 -18.08 -1.52
C GLN A 941 26.61 -16.57 -1.43
N ASN A 942 25.57 -15.80 -1.14
CA ASN A 942 25.58 -14.35 -1.08
C ASN A 942 25.90 -13.78 0.33
N VAL A 943 25.80 -14.56 1.41
CA VAL A 943 26.00 -14.14 2.83
C VAL A 943 27.24 -13.26 3.08
N LYS A 944 28.37 -13.54 2.41
CA LYS A 944 29.64 -12.80 2.61
C LYS A 944 29.65 -11.38 2.05
N LYS A 945 28.65 -10.99 1.26
CA LYS A 945 28.52 -9.64 0.69
C LYS A 945 27.82 -8.76 1.71
N THR A 946 28.32 -7.55 1.90
CA THR A 946 27.70 -6.53 2.77
C THR A 946 26.30 -6.14 2.32
N SER A 947 25.94 -6.38 1.05
CA SER A 947 24.59 -6.17 0.54
C SER A 947 24.33 -7.01 -0.77
N ILE A 948 23.26 -7.83 -0.85
CA ILE A 948 22.79 -8.83 -1.90
C ILE A 948 21.27 -8.73 -2.12
N ASP A 949 20.57 -9.34 -3.11
CA ASP A 949 19.17 -8.95 -3.53
C ASP A 949 17.91 -9.85 -3.24
N ILE A 950 17.15 -9.43 -2.23
CA ILE A 950 15.86 -9.88 -1.72
C ILE A 950 14.67 -9.07 -2.28
N HIS A 951 14.84 -8.42 -3.43
CA HIS A 951 13.89 -8.43 -4.55
C HIS A 951 14.49 -9.53 -5.48
N PHE A 952 15.42 -9.28 -6.42
CA PHE A 952 15.83 -10.18 -7.53
C PHE A 952 15.70 -11.70 -7.33
N PHE A 953 16.14 -12.29 -6.23
CA PHE A 953 16.13 -13.75 -6.12
C PHE A 953 14.73 -14.41 -5.88
N VAL A 954 13.68 -13.65 -5.54
CA VAL A 954 12.26 -14.08 -5.69
C VAL A 954 11.52 -13.04 -6.55
N THR A 955 12.22 -12.30 -7.40
CA THR A 955 11.54 -11.93 -8.65
C THR A 955 11.23 -13.24 -9.32
N LEU A 956 12.36 -13.89 -9.57
CA LEU A 956 12.54 -15.14 -10.23
C LEU A 956 11.71 -16.18 -9.47
N CYS A 957 12.04 -16.51 -8.21
CA CYS A 957 11.33 -17.57 -7.47
C CYS A 957 9.79 -17.47 -7.40
N THR A 958 9.11 -16.33 -7.55
CA THR A 958 7.62 -16.29 -7.59
C THR A 958 7.04 -16.26 -8.99
N LEU A 959 7.71 -15.64 -9.95
CA LEU A 959 7.43 -15.87 -11.37
C LEU A 959 7.60 -17.33 -11.70
N ASP A 960 8.73 -17.91 -11.32
CA ASP A 960 9.02 -19.32 -11.42
C ASP A 960 7.88 -20.13 -10.78
N ILE A 961 7.33 -19.73 -9.62
CA ILE A 961 6.19 -20.40 -8.98
C ILE A 961 4.85 -20.27 -9.75
N ILE A 962 4.57 -19.17 -10.46
CA ILE A 962 3.31 -19.06 -11.25
C ILE A 962 3.43 -19.64 -12.65
N CYS A 963 4.58 -19.49 -13.29
CA CYS A 963 4.89 -20.10 -14.57
C CYS A 963 5.00 -21.63 -14.40
N GLY A 964 5.53 -22.10 -13.26
CA GLY A 964 5.32 -23.42 -12.63
C GLY A 964 6.20 -24.57 -13.11
#